data_AF-A0A2S8PDT8-F1
#
_entry.id   AF-A0A2S8PDT8-F1
#
_cell.length_a   1.000
_cell.length_b   1.000
_cell.length_c   1.000
_cell.angle_alpha   90.00
_cell.angle_beta   90.00
_cell.angle_gamma   90.00
#
_symmetry.space_group_name_H-M   'P 1'
#
loop_
_entity.id
_entity.type
_entity.pdbx_description
1 polymer ?
#
loop_
_entity_poly.entity_id
_entity_poly.type
_entity_poly.pdbx_seq_one_letter_code
_entity_poly.pdbx_strand_id
1 'polypeptide(L)'
;MSRHIIILCDPDFPAAGKLPQAGDFQHAAEVAVVRAEELADALRGVDQGCFVNLHAPYFPKAAWTEISAFLHRGGSLISAGGAPFKIPMARDNGSWVSETEQTAYHQELYIHEALRVDTGKVTKLAVSDRIPLLNGQEGLFELADAWNLVPHTTKSADLPQQMGSAGPMSTQIYPLLTGLSAEGREIAAPIVLWENSRVTFAGSRWMFVFLPLTEAFWNGNGAAHLVDWARFCARGVTELSLKPNYASYEAGEHAVLTLQTQILQRGESRNAAPELWSFELEVSHEGGSGEAWSHRFQAQVTKEQNFVRIPVPLALKSGLYRIVCRAEGPDSEIRVLRQGFWGRDDLLLAEGSPITRSRDYFIKDGRPLPVVGMTYMTSDVARKFLFLPNVDVWERDMAQMAKAGINWIRTGVWTAYRNIMQVDGHASEEVLRAIDAFFLTAKRHGLQVTFTFFSFTPETWEGLNPYLDTQSVEAQKRFIRSIVSRHTATTHVDWDLINEPSMFDPPRIFSEGPRSARDPFEHQAFVEWLKRRHGDIRCLQEAWNMTPDQLPDFASASIPEAEEINFDVQDMHKAKKGTRWLDYCLFSMDMHNRWAEQLVGTIKELCPDHLVTVGQDEALGAQRPSPFFYEQAVDYTTVHSWWLNDYLVWDGIFTKTPDKPNLIQETGIMYVETPDGRAKRSEAELRSILERKYAYAFSTGGAGAIHWIWNTNFYMDNANESHIGALRADGTEKPEADVSYDFGRFIAATRDLFTDRELEDIVAVFPYSNDFSNRAFAFQSTTRLTRLLAYDLKLPFRAASEYHLDALRQKAPKLILLPSPHNMDSRALDELLELVKDTGATLLATGPLGLDAYWRPTTRLDAVLGERRLANVRREEMLGVNGRLLPVSFGHRRIAEVAKEIPAAGTGASMDALVDVPLGKGRLIWSPLPLELNGRDEPILELYRYAAAAAGVERELEWLAGGDLPGVYGRKLSFKDGSLYVFVSEYGWDAPVQVKDPQTGAVYSFTLESDRSVLFAADREGRITAVYRPDEVDIQVD
;
A
#
# COMPACT_ATOMS: atom_id res chain seq x y z
N MET A 1 -53.64 12.30 -5.22
CA MET A 1 -52.30 12.32 -5.83
C MET A 1 -51.33 11.95 -4.74
N SER A 2 -50.59 10.85 -4.86
CA SER A 2 -49.61 10.46 -3.84
C SER A 2 -48.48 11.48 -3.82
N ARG A 3 -48.19 12.05 -2.64
CA ARG A 3 -47.06 12.96 -2.43
C ARG A 3 -45.79 12.09 -2.43
N HIS A 4 -44.93 12.26 -3.42
CA HIS A 4 -43.73 11.45 -3.60
C HIS A 4 -42.45 12.16 -3.17
N ILE A 5 -42.52 13.41 -2.71
CA ILE A 5 -41.37 14.16 -2.18
C ILE A 5 -41.71 14.60 -0.76
N ILE A 6 -40.90 14.22 0.22
CA ILE A 6 -41.07 14.56 1.63
C ILE A 6 -39.88 15.40 2.06
N ILE A 7 -40.11 16.65 2.48
CA ILE A 7 -39.07 17.58 2.90
C ILE A 7 -39.18 17.80 4.41
N LEU A 8 -38.16 17.40 5.16
CA LEU A 8 -38.01 17.82 6.55
C LEU A 8 -37.54 19.28 6.55
N CYS A 9 -38.42 20.18 7.00
CA CYS A 9 -38.12 21.60 7.18
C CYS A 9 -38.89 22.11 8.40
N ASP A 10 -38.21 22.17 9.55
CA ASP A 10 -38.77 22.56 10.83
C ASP A 10 -38.00 23.75 11.43
N PRO A 11 -38.56 24.96 11.46
CA PRO A 11 -37.90 26.14 12.01
C PRO A 11 -37.44 26.00 13.47
N ASP A 12 -38.06 25.09 14.23
CA ASP A 12 -37.72 24.81 15.63
C ASP A 12 -36.65 23.71 15.78
N PHE A 13 -36.18 23.12 14.67
CA PHE A 13 -35.17 22.06 14.63
C PHE A 13 -33.83 22.59 14.10
N PRO A 14 -32.68 22.17 14.67
CA PRO A 14 -31.37 22.68 14.23
C PRO A 14 -31.06 22.40 12.76
N ALA A 15 -30.36 23.31 12.11
CA ALA A 15 -29.81 23.15 10.75
C ALA A 15 -28.44 23.85 10.70
N ALA A 16 -27.52 23.34 9.87
CA ALA A 16 -26.24 24.00 9.63
C ALA A 16 -26.37 25.23 8.72
N GLY A 17 -27.33 25.21 7.78
CA GLY A 17 -27.64 26.30 6.86
C GLY A 17 -28.88 27.10 7.25
N LYS A 18 -29.26 28.04 6.37
CA LYS A 18 -30.52 28.77 6.44
C LYS A 18 -31.65 27.90 5.89
N LEU A 19 -32.81 27.98 6.53
CA LEU A 19 -34.04 27.32 6.07
C LEU A 19 -34.83 28.23 5.13
N PRO A 20 -35.62 27.66 4.20
CA PRO A 20 -36.48 28.43 3.31
C PRO A 20 -37.61 29.15 4.04
N GLN A 21 -38.23 30.12 3.40
CA GLN A 21 -39.40 30.82 3.92
C GLN A 21 -40.66 29.94 3.85
N ALA A 22 -41.60 30.19 4.75
CA ALA A 22 -42.87 29.50 4.75
C ALA A 22 -43.62 29.77 3.44
N GLY A 23 -43.83 28.72 2.63
CA GLY A 23 -44.52 28.81 1.35
C GLY A 23 -43.64 28.57 0.13
N ASP A 24 -42.31 28.52 0.28
CA ASP A 24 -41.37 28.38 -0.85
C ASP A 24 -41.63 27.12 -1.71
N PHE A 25 -42.22 26.08 -1.12
CA PHE A 25 -42.57 24.83 -1.81
C PHE A 25 -44.04 24.72 -2.23
N GLN A 26 -44.88 25.74 -2.02
CA GLN A 26 -46.32 25.69 -2.36
C GLN A 26 -46.60 25.54 -3.86
N HIS A 27 -45.62 25.87 -4.69
CA HIS A 27 -45.72 25.74 -6.14
C HIS A 27 -45.68 24.27 -6.62
N ALA A 28 -45.25 23.32 -5.78
CA ALA A 28 -45.10 21.90 -6.12
C ALA A 28 -46.09 21.03 -5.33
N ALA A 29 -47.18 20.62 -5.96
CA ALA A 29 -48.28 19.87 -5.32
C ALA A 29 -47.87 18.45 -4.85
N GLU A 30 -46.79 17.91 -5.40
CA GLU A 30 -46.19 16.62 -5.06
C GLU A 30 -45.32 16.63 -3.79
N VAL A 31 -45.03 17.83 -3.26
CA VAL A 31 -44.17 18.03 -2.08
C VAL A 31 -45.00 18.03 -0.79
N ALA A 32 -44.56 17.23 0.18
CA ALA A 32 -45.00 17.29 1.57
C ALA A 32 -43.88 17.91 2.42
N VAL A 33 -44.08 19.13 2.90
CA VAL A 33 -43.19 19.71 3.93
C VAL A 33 -43.68 19.23 5.30
N VAL A 34 -42.79 18.61 6.07
CA VAL A 34 -43.11 18.01 7.37
C VAL A 34 -42.17 18.51 8.45
N ARG A 35 -42.68 18.57 9.68
CA ARG A 35 -41.89 18.91 10.87
C ARG A 35 -41.15 17.68 11.41
N ALA A 36 -40.19 17.89 12.32
CA ALA A 36 -39.36 16.82 12.84
C ALA A 36 -40.17 15.72 13.55
N GLU A 37 -41.25 16.07 14.24
CA GLU A 37 -42.14 15.13 14.94
C GLU A 37 -43.06 14.36 13.98
N GLU A 38 -43.29 14.88 12.76
CA GLU A 38 -44.20 14.31 11.75
C GLU A 38 -43.48 13.38 10.77
N LEU A 39 -42.15 13.45 10.71
CA LEU A 39 -41.34 12.78 9.69
C LEU A 39 -41.54 11.25 9.66
N ALA A 40 -41.58 10.62 10.84
CA ALA A 40 -41.74 9.16 10.94
C ALA A 40 -43.04 8.69 10.29
N ASP A 41 -44.15 9.37 10.60
CA ASP A 41 -45.46 9.03 10.06
C ASP A 41 -45.55 9.35 8.55
N ALA A 42 -44.87 10.40 8.09
CA ALA A 42 -44.83 10.76 6.68
C ALA A 42 -44.09 9.74 5.81
N LEU A 43 -43.03 9.10 6.35
CA LEU A 43 -42.26 8.08 5.64
C LEU A 43 -42.86 6.67 5.72
N ARG A 44 -43.71 6.42 6.74
CA ARG A 44 -44.28 5.10 6.99
C ARG A 44 -45.14 4.64 5.81
N GLY A 45 -44.81 3.46 5.29
CA GLY A 45 -45.55 2.85 4.17
C GLY A 45 -45.36 3.56 2.82
N VAL A 46 -44.44 4.52 2.72
CA VAL A 46 -44.05 5.10 1.43
C VAL A 46 -42.99 4.19 0.80
N ASP A 47 -43.29 3.64 -0.37
CA ASP A 47 -42.40 2.72 -1.07
C ASP A 47 -41.50 3.40 -2.11
N GLN A 48 -41.92 4.58 -2.60
CA GLN A 48 -41.24 5.31 -3.66
C GLN A 48 -41.33 6.82 -3.43
N GLY A 49 -40.25 7.51 -3.76
CA GLY A 49 -40.15 8.96 -3.63
C GLY A 49 -38.75 9.44 -3.26
N CYS A 50 -38.67 10.70 -2.87
CA CYS A 50 -37.45 11.31 -2.36
C CYS A 50 -37.71 11.93 -0.98
N PHE A 51 -36.91 11.52 0.01
CA PHE A 51 -36.80 12.21 1.28
C PHE A 51 -35.71 13.28 1.20
N VAL A 52 -36.04 14.51 1.54
CA VAL A 52 -35.11 15.65 1.59
C VAL A 52 -34.91 16.07 3.05
N ASN A 53 -33.69 15.91 3.56
CA ASN A 53 -33.27 16.43 4.85
C ASN A 53 -32.55 17.77 4.68
N LEU A 54 -33.21 18.88 5.02
CA LEU A 54 -32.60 20.23 5.02
C LEU A 54 -31.86 20.59 6.32
N HIS A 55 -31.78 19.64 7.25
CA HIS A 55 -31.24 19.84 8.59
C HIS A 55 -29.90 19.14 8.82
N ALA A 56 -29.22 18.63 7.79
CA ALA A 56 -27.93 17.99 7.98
C ALA A 56 -26.95 18.97 8.69
N PRO A 57 -26.12 18.49 9.65
CA PRO A 57 -25.89 17.08 10.01
C PRO A 57 -26.91 16.44 10.96
N TYR A 58 -27.98 17.16 11.31
CA TYR A 58 -28.97 16.77 12.31
C TYR A 58 -30.11 15.93 11.71
N PHE A 59 -30.73 15.11 12.57
CA PHE A 59 -31.95 14.37 12.25
C PHE A 59 -32.68 13.93 13.53
N PRO A 60 -34.02 13.81 13.52
CA PRO A 60 -34.78 13.39 14.68
C PRO A 60 -34.59 11.89 14.92
N LYS A 61 -33.98 11.52 16.05
CA LYS A 61 -33.67 10.14 16.41
C LYS A 61 -34.90 9.24 16.41
N ALA A 62 -36.05 9.78 16.84
CA ALA A 62 -37.32 9.05 16.86
C ALA A 62 -37.83 8.64 15.47
N ALA A 63 -37.39 9.31 14.39
CA ALA A 63 -37.79 8.96 13.02
C ALA A 63 -36.81 7.99 12.34
N TRP A 64 -35.67 7.66 12.96
CA TRP A 64 -34.61 6.88 12.31
C TRP A 64 -35.09 5.56 11.74
N THR A 65 -35.88 4.80 12.49
CA THR A 65 -36.40 3.50 12.04
C THR A 65 -37.18 3.61 10.74
N GLU A 66 -38.00 4.66 10.58
CA GLU A 66 -38.79 4.88 9.36
C GLU A 66 -37.93 5.47 8.22
N ILE A 67 -36.93 6.30 8.54
CA ILE A 67 -35.92 6.77 7.57
C ILE A 67 -35.17 5.58 6.98
N SER A 68 -34.57 4.76 7.84
CA SER A 68 -33.82 3.56 7.45
C SER A 68 -34.73 2.62 6.64
N ALA A 69 -35.95 2.34 7.11
CA ALA A 69 -36.88 1.48 6.40
C ALA A 69 -37.29 2.03 5.01
N PHE A 70 -37.53 3.34 4.89
CA PHE A 70 -37.82 3.99 3.60
C PHE A 70 -36.67 3.82 2.60
N LEU A 71 -35.44 4.07 3.04
CA LEU A 71 -34.25 3.92 2.19
C LEU A 71 -34.03 2.45 1.80
N HIS A 72 -34.19 1.50 2.74
CA HIS A 72 -34.11 0.06 2.48
C HIS A 72 -35.16 -0.45 1.48
N ARG A 73 -36.30 0.24 1.33
CA ARG A 73 -37.31 -0.07 0.30
C ARG A 73 -36.97 0.48 -1.10
N GLY A 74 -35.87 1.23 -1.24
CA GLY A 74 -35.47 1.89 -2.48
C GLY A 74 -35.84 3.38 -2.55
N GLY A 75 -36.18 3.98 -1.41
CA GLY A 75 -36.39 5.42 -1.29
C GLY A 75 -35.14 6.22 -1.62
N SER A 76 -35.32 7.33 -2.32
CA SER A 76 -34.23 8.24 -2.69
C SER A 76 -34.03 9.34 -1.64
N LEU A 77 -32.83 9.93 -1.60
CA LEU A 77 -32.41 10.84 -0.55
C LEU A 77 -31.81 12.11 -1.14
N ILE A 78 -32.15 13.26 -0.57
CA ILE A 78 -31.31 14.46 -0.62
C ILE A 78 -30.99 14.84 0.82
N SER A 79 -29.71 14.96 1.16
CA SER A 79 -29.29 15.47 2.47
C SER A 79 -28.44 16.72 2.27
N ALA A 80 -28.90 17.85 2.81
CA ALA A 80 -28.29 19.15 2.57
C ALA A 80 -27.87 19.84 3.86
N GLY A 81 -26.66 20.40 3.87
CA GLY A 81 -26.12 21.23 4.95
C GLY A 81 -24.87 20.68 5.65
N GLY A 82 -24.45 19.46 5.36
CA GLY A 82 -23.29 18.82 6.02
C GLY A 82 -23.30 17.30 5.89
N ALA A 83 -22.55 16.61 6.76
CA ALA A 83 -22.54 15.13 6.80
C ALA A 83 -23.95 14.56 7.10
N PRO A 84 -24.46 13.61 6.30
CA PRO A 84 -25.81 13.09 6.44
C PRO A 84 -25.99 12.26 7.72
N PHE A 85 -26.94 12.60 8.58
CA PHE A 85 -27.30 11.78 9.77
C PHE A 85 -26.18 11.58 10.80
N LYS A 86 -25.28 12.56 10.96
CA LYS A 86 -24.14 12.45 11.88
C LYS A 86 -24.49 12.76 13.34
N ILE A 87 -25.45 13.66 13.58
CA ILE A 87 -25.82 14.12 14.94
C ILE A 87 -27.31 13.85 15.21
N PRO A 88 -27.65 12.82 16.01
CA PRO A 88 -29.03 12.54 16.37
C PRO A 88 -29.57 13.58 17.36
N MET A 89 -30.82 13.98 17.15
CA MET A 89 -31.54 14.90 18.03
C MET A 89 -32.64 14.14 18.78
N ALA A 90 -32.64 14.26 20.10
CA ALA A 90 -33.68 13.73 20.98
C ALA A 90 -34.56 14.87 21.52
N ARG A 91 -35.82 14.55 21.82
CA ARG A 91 -36.73 15.47 22.49
C ARG A 91 -36.56 15.30 24.00
N ASP A 92 -36.13 16.35 24.69
CA ASP A 92 -36.02 16.39 26.15
C ASP A 92 -36.68 17.66 26.70
N ASN A 93 -37.61 17.49 27.65
CA ASN A 93 -38.39 18.57 28.26
C ASN A 93 -39.01 19.57 27.26
N GLY A 94 -39.46 19.09 26.09
CA GLY A 94 -40.07 19.92 25.05
C GLY A 94 -39.08 20.72 24.19
N SER A 95 -37.77 20.47 24.34
CA SER A 95 -36.71 21.05 23.53
C SER A 95 -35.94 19.97 22.77
N TRP A 96 -35.27 20.34 21.67
CA TRP A 96 -34.39 19.43 20.94
C TRP A 96 -32.99 19.50 21.54
N VAL A 97 -32.45 18.35 21.91
CA VAL A 97 -31.10 18.20 22.47
C VAL A 97 -30.27 17.33 21.54
N SER A 98 -29.07 17.81 21.19
CA SER A 98 -28.11 17.05 20.39
C SER A 98 -27.42 15.99 21.24
N GLU A 99 -27.40 14.76 20.74
CA GLU A 99 -26.49 13.73 21.24
C GLU A 99 -25.07 13.93 20.66
N THR A 100 -24.13 13.05 21.01
CA THR A 100 -22.80 13.03 20.40
C THR A 100 -22.86 12.58 18.94
N GLU A 101 -21.83 12.91 18.16
CA GLU A 101 -21.63 12.33 16.83
C GLU A 101 -21.59 10.80 16.91
N GLN A 102 -22.25 10.12 15.97
CA GLN A 102 -22.39 8.66 15.96
C GLN A 102 -22.26 8.11 14.54
N THR A 103 -21.41 7.11 14.34
CA THR A 103 -21.19 6.45 13.04
C THR A 103 -22.19 5.32 12.76
N ALA A 104 -22.89 4.81 13.78
CA ALA A 104 -23.85 3.71 13.63
C ALA A 104 -24.93 3.98 12.55
N TYR A 105 -25.41 5.22 12.47
CA TYR A 105 -26.39 5.67 11.49
C TYR A 105 -25.84 5.65 10.06
N HIS A 106 -24.58 6.08 9.86
CA HIS A 106 -23.89 5.97 8.58
C HIS A 106 -23.70 4.49 8.17
N GLN A 107 -23.31 3.64 9.12
CA GLN A 107 -22.99 2.23 8.86
C GLN A 107 -24.22 1.43 8.38
N GLU A 108 -25.41 1.75 8.90
CA GLU A 108 -26.69 1.23 8.38
C GLU A 108 -26.95 1.62 6.91
N LEU A 109 -26.35 2.72 6.44
CA LEU A 109 -26.45 3.24 5.07
C LEU A 109 -25.24 2.87 4.19
N TYR A 110 -24.38 1.94 4.66
CA TYR A 110 -23.14 1.55 3.98
C TYR A 110 -22.14 2.69 3.78
N ILE A 111 -22.19 3.69 4.65
CA ILE A 111 -21.17 4.71 4.83
C ILE A 111 -20.39 4.32 6.09
N HIS A 112 -19.11 4.00 5.97
CA HIS A 112 -18.33 3.60 7.13
C HIS A 112 -18.01 4.80 8.04
N GLU A 113 -17.66 5.93 7.44
CA GLU A 113 -17.37 7.19 8.14
C GLU A 113 -17.60 8.40 7.22
N ALA A 114 -17.80 9.59 7.80
CA ALA A 114 -17.82 10.88 7.12
C ALA A 114 -16.68 11.78 7.64
N LEU A 115 -15.69 12.05 6.79
CA LEU A 115 -14.50 12.84 7.09
C LEU A 115 -14.65 14.28 6.59
N ARG A 116 -14.15 15.25 7.36
CA ARG A 116 -14.14 16.66 6.94
C ARG A 116 -13.10 16.87 5.85
N VAL A 117 -13.46 17.67 4.83
CA VAL A 117 -12.57 18.07 3.75
C VAL A 117 -12.33 19.58 3.83
N ASP A 118 -11.07 19.96 4.02
CA ASP A 118 -10.65 21.36 4.01
C ASP A 118 -10.73 21.93 2.58
N THR A 119 -11.44 23.04 2.43
CA THR A 119 -11.63 23.72 1.15
C THR A 119 -10.80 24.99 1.02
N GLY A 120 -9.90 25.29 1.96
CA GLY A 120 -9.07 26.50 1.95
C GLY A 120 -8.19 26.69 0.70
N LYS A 121 -7.84 25.60 0.01
CA LYS A 121 -7.10 25.62 -1.27
C LYS A 121 -8.02 25.70 -2.51
N VAL A 122 -9.35 25.69 -2.36
CA VAL A 122 -10.30 25.76 -3.48
C VAL A 122 -10.42 27.21 -3.95
N THR A 123 -10.23 27.43 -5.25
CA THR A 123 -10.32 28.75 -5.90
C THR A 123 -11.57 28.91 -6.75
N LYS A 124 -12.16 27.80 -7.21
CA LYS A 124 -13.31 27.79 -8.12
C LYS A 124 -14.15 26.53 -7.96
N LEU A 125 -15.47 26.65 -8.17
CA LEU A 125 -16.38 25.52 -8.31
C LEU A 125 -16.62 25.17 -9.79
N ALA A 126 -16.72 23.88 -10.09
CA ALA A 126 -16.99 23.36 -11.43
C ALA A 126 -18.09 22.30 -11.41
N VAL A 127 -19.02 22.38 -12.36
CA VAL A 127 -20.10 21.40 -12.52
C VAL A 127 -19.65 20.21 -13.34
N SER A 128 -20.18 19.05 -12.98
CA SER A 128 -19.98 17.82 -13.74
C SER A 128 -20.60 17.90 -15.12
N ASP A 129 -19.86 17.49 -16.14
CA ASP A 129 -20.39 17.32 -17.49
C ASP A 129 -20.98 15.92 -17.74
N ARG A 130 -20.67 14.95 -16.86
CA ARG A 130 -21.18 13.58 -16.93
C ARG A 130 -22.67 13.50 -16.63
N ILE A 131 -23.09 14.25 -15.63
CA ILE A 131 -24.49 14.47 -15.23
C ILE A 131 -24.65 15.98 -15.00
N PRO A 132 -25.01 16.76 -16.04
CA PRO A 132 -25.04 18.22 -15.98
C PRO A 132 -26.28 18.77 -15.25
N LEU A 133 -26.67 18.15 -14.14
CA LEU A 133 -27.85 18.52 -13.33
C LEU A 133 -27.73 19.93 -12.73
N LEU A 134 -26.49 20.34 -12.41
CA LEU A 134 -26.18 21.61 -11.78
C LEU A 134 -25.67 22.68 -12.76
N ASN A 135 -25.74 22.44 -14.07
CA ASN A 135 -25.21 23.37 -15.06
C ASN A 135 -25.82 24.78 -14.90
N GLY A 136 -24.97 25.80 -14.70
CA GLY A 136 -25.38 27.18 -14.46
C GLY A 136 -25.80 27.50 -13.02
N GLN A 137 -25.64 26.56 -12.07
CA GLN A 137 -26.02 26.70 -10.66
C GLN A 137 -24.81 26.90 -9.73
N GLU A 138 -23.58 27.03 -10.26
CA GLU A 138 -22.34 27.21 -9.50
C GLU A 138 -22.41 28.40 -8.55
N GLY A 139 -22.99 29.50 -9.03
CA GLY A 139 -23.11 30.75 -8.28
C GLY A 139 -24.13 30.71 -7.12
N LEU A 140 -24.86 29.60 -6.96
CA LEU A 140 -25.78 29.41 -5.83
C LEU A 140 -25.07 28.99 -4.55
N PHE A 141 -23.81 28.54 -4.63
CA PHE A 141 -23.09 27.94 -3.53
C PHE A 141 -21.90 28.79 -3.09
N GLU A 142 -21.76 28.94 -1.78
CA GLU A 142 -20.61 29.57 -1.15
C GLU A 142 -19.60 28.50 -0.71
N LEU A 143 -18.31 28.80 -0.83
CA LEU A 143 -17.25 27.89 -0.39
C LEU A 143 -17.26 27.76 1.13
N ALA A 144 -17.32 26.53 1.60
CA ALA A 144 -17.17 26.12 2.98
C ALA A 144 -16.62 24.69 3.00
N ASP A 145 -16.16 24.24 4.17
CA ASP A 145 -15.67 22.87 4.30
C ASP A 145 -16.72 21.84 3.88
N ALA A 146 -16.27 20.87 3.10
CA ALA A 146 -17.08 19.80 2.57
C ALA A 146 -16.87 18.51 3.39
N TRP A 147 -17.43 17.41 2.90
CA TRP A 147 -17.33 16.10 3.53
C TRP A 147 -16.97 15.03 2.50
N ASN A 148 -16.22 14.04 2.95
CA ASN A 148 -15.89 12.81 2.25
C ASN A 148 -16.66 11.66 2.92
N LEU A 149 -17.51 10.97 2.16
CA LEU A 149 -18.19 9.77 2.64
C LEU A 149 -17.37 8.55 2.24
N VAL A 150 -16.96 7.76 3.23
CA VAL A 150 -16.18 6.55 3.01
C VAL A 150 -17.14 5.38 2.74
N PRO A 151 -17.30 4.94 1.47
CA PRO A 151 -18.32 3.96 1.13
C PRO A 151 -17.85 2.56 1.53
N HIS A 152 -18.75 1.77 2.11
CA HIS A 152 -18.55 0.34 2.34
C HIS A 152 -19.76 -0.39 1.76
N THR A 153 -19.96 -0.17 0.46
CA THR A 153 -21.18 -0.50 -0.30
C THR A 153 -21.32 -1.99 -0.63
N THR A 154 -20.30 -2.77 -0.28
CA THR A 154 -20.16 -4.18 -0.60
C THR A 154 -19.81 -4.97 0.66
N LYS A 155 -20.52 -6.08 0.92
CA LYS A 155 -20.37 -6.91 2.13
C LYS A 155 -20.06 -8.38 1.82
N SER A 156 -19.71 -8.66 0.57
CA SER A 156 -19.45 -10.00 0.06
C SER A 156 -18.42 -9.94 -1.05
N ALA A 157 -17.52 -10.91 -1.12
CA ALA A 157 -16.60 -11.10 -2.24
C ALA A 157 -17.21 -11.95 -3.37
N ASP A 158 -16.86 -11.64 -4.63
CA ASP A 158 -17.27 -12.42 -5.81
C ASP A 158 -16.61 -13.81 -5.83
N LEU A 159 -15.38 -13.91 -5.29
CA LEU A 159 -14.60 -15.14 -5.16
C LEU A 159 -14.06 -15.26 -3.72
N PRO A 160 -14.88 -15.71 -2.74
CA PRO A 160 -14.50 -15.72 -1.32
C PRO A 160 -13.25 -16.54 -0.98
N GLN A 161 -12.91 -17.52 -1.82
CA GLN A 161 -11.72 -18.36 -1.69
C GLN A 161 -10.42 -17.66 -2.15
N GLN A 162 -10.52 -16.52 -2.83
CA GLN A 162 -9.38 -15.72 -3.26
C GLN A 162 -9.38 -14.40 -2.47
N MET A 163 -8.43 -14.26 -1.55
CA MET A 163 -8.30 -13.03 -0.77
C MET A 163 -8.09 -11.82 -1.69
N GLY A 164 -8.73 -10.70 -1.36
CA GLY A 164 -8.66 -9.49 -2.17
C GLY A 164 -9.62 -9.46 -3.36
N SER A 165 -10.54 -10.42 -3.47
CA SER A 165 -11.57 -10.38 -4.50
C SER A 165 -12.52 -9.20 -4.27
N ALA A 166 -12.84 -8.48 -5.36
CA ALA A 166 -13.89 -7.47 -5.31
C ALA A 166 -15.25 -8.14 -5.09
N GLY A 167 -16.25 -7.36 -4.70
CA GLY A 167 -17.63 -7.80 -4.68
C GLY A 167 -18.52 -7.03 -5.65
N PRO A 168 -19.86 -7.11 -5.48
CA PRO A 168 -20.81 -6.44 -6.36
C PRO A 168 -20.55 -4.94 -6.52
N MET A 169 -20.68 -4.42 -7.76
CA MET A 169 -20.64 -2.98 -8.04
C MET A 169 -22.00 -2.35 -7.72
N SER A 170 -22.32 -2.28 -6.43
CA SER A 170 -23.67 -1.95 -5.95
C SER A 170 -24.04 -0.47 -6.04
N THR A 171 -23.05 0.41 -6.12
CA THR A 171 -23.22 1.86 -6.03
C THR A 171 -22.28 2.56 -7.00
N GLN A 172 -22.76 3.51 -7.78
CA GLN A 172 -21.95 4.40 -8.61
C GLN A 172 -21.93 5.79 -7.99
N ILE A 173 -20.75 6.39 -7.91
CA ILE A 173 -20.53 7.68 -7.24
C ILE A 173 -20.16 8.72 -8.31
N TYR A 174 -20.86 9.85 -8.30
CA TYR A 174 -20.66 10.94 -9.24
C TYR A 174 -20.52 12.27 -8.50
N PRO A 175 -19.37 12.96 -8.59
CA PRO A 175 -19.32 14.35 -8.18
C PRO A 175 -20.19 15.16 -9.15
N LEU A 176 -21.13 15.93 -8.62
CA LEU A 176 -21.97 16.85 -9.40
C LEU A 176 -21.42 18.28 -9.38
N LEU A 177 -20.73 18.64 -8.30
CA LEU A 177 -20.02 19.89 -8.11
C LEU A 177 -18.65 19.56 -7.49
N THR A 178 -17.57 20.06 -8.08
CA THR A 178 -16.19 19.90 -7.58
C THR A 178 -15.56 21.25 -7.25
N GLY A 179 -14.66 21.25 -6.27
CA GLY A 179 -13.80 22.37 -5.92
C GLY A 179 -12.42 22.21 -6.55
N LEU A 180 -12.00 23.21 -7.32
CA LEU A 180 -10.73 23.23 -8.04
C LEU A 180 -9.67 24.06 -7.30
N SER A 181 -8.45 23.51 -7.18
CA SER A 181 -7.28 24.27 -6.73
C SER A 181 -6.83 25.29 -7.78
N ALA A 182 -5.86 26.16 -7.43
CA ALA A 182 -5.28 27.12 -8.37
C ALA A 182 -4.63 26.44 -9.60
N GLU A 183 -4.14 25.21 -9.44
CA GLU A 183 -3.53 24.36 -10.48
C GLU A 183 -4.56 23.53 -11.27
N GLY A 184 -5.86 23.75 -11.00
CA GLY A 184 -6.98 23.06 -11.63
C GLY A 184 -7.17 21.61 -11.15
N ARG A 185 -6.71 21.26 -9.95
CA ARG A 185 -6.92 19.92 -9.36
C ARG A 185 -8.26 19.85 -8.67
N GLU A 186 -9.00 18.75 -8.84
CA GLU A 186 -10.25 18.49 -8.13
C GLU A 186 -9.92 18.00 -6.71
N ILE A 187 -10.07 18.85 -5.69
CA ILE A 187 -9.62 18.56 -4.31
C ILE A 187 -10.77 18.45 -3.30
N ALA A 188 -12.00 18.73 -3.72
CA ALA A 188 -13.20 18.57 -2.91
C ALA A 188 -14.42 18.31 -3.81
N ALA A 189 -15.41 17.55 -3.32
CA ALA A 189 -16.68 17.33 -4.01
C ALA A 189 -17.85 17.83 -3.16
N PRO A 190 -18.18 19.14 -3.18
CA PRO A 190 -19.24 19.67 -2.33
C PRO A 190 -20.63 19.09 -2.56
N ILE A 191 -20.90 18.54 -3.75
CA ILE A 191 -22.16 17.87 -4.07
C ILE A 191 -21.88 16.56 -4.79
N VAL A 192 -22.36 15.45 -4.24
CA VAL A 192 -22.13 14.09 -4.73
C VAL A 192 -23.45 13.35 -4.90
N LEU A 193 -23.59 12.61 -6.00
CA LEU A 193 -24.70 11.70 -6.27
C LEU A 193 -24.22 10.25 -6.17
N TRP A 194 -24.91 9.46 -5.37
CA TRP A 194 -24.82 8.01 -5.36
C TRP A 194 -26.03 7.43 -6.11
N GLU A 195 -25.76 6.59 -7.10
CA GLU A 195 -26.78 5.75 -7.72
C GLU A 195 -26.60 4.32 -7.22
N ASN A 196 -27.55 3.86 -6.39
CA ASN A 196 -27.54 2.51 -5.84
C ASN A 196 -28.18 1.56 -6.85
N SER A 197 -27.40 0.79 -7.58
CA SER A 197 -27.88 -0.07 -8.67
C SER A 197 -28.24 -1.49 -8.21
N ARG A 198 -27.59 -2.02 -7.17
CA ARG A 198 -27.79 -3.42 -6.71
C ARG A 198 -27.92 -3.52 -5.19
N VAL A 199 -28.22 -4.72 -4.72
CA VAL A 199 -28.25 -5.10 -3.29
C VAL A 199 -29.31 -4.30 -2.51
N THR A 200 -28.98 -3.76 -1.33
CA THR A 200 -29.93 -3.30 -0.30
C THR A 200 -30.76 -2.10 -0.73
N PHE A 201 -30.11 -1.10 -1.34
CA PHE A 201 -30.72 0.19 -1.71
C PHE A 201 -31.04 0.29 -3.21
N ALA A 202 -31.08 -0.85 -3.91
CA ALA A 202 -31.19 -0.92 -5.37
C ALA A 202 -32.33 -0.06 -5.93
N GLY A 203 -32.00 0.73 -6.95
CA GLY A 203 -32.89 1.62 -7.68
C GLY A 203 -33.06 3.03 -7.09
N SER A 204 -32.33 3.37 -6.03
CA SER A 204 -32.40 4.69 -5.38
C SER A 204 -31.27 5.63 -5.81
N ARG A 205 -31.54 6.94 -5.75
CA ARG A 205 -30.56 8.02 -5.96
C ARG A 205 -30.39 8.81 -4.67
N TRP A 206 -29.16 8.92 -4.17
CA TRP A 206 -28.85 9.71 -2.97
C TRP A 206 -27.94 10.88 -3.35
N MET A 207 -28.44 12.10 -3.21
CA MET A 207 -27.68 13.31 -3.45
C MET A 207 -27.28 13.93 -2.11
N PHE A 208 -25.99 14.13 -1.91
CA PHE A 208 -25.44 14.74 -0.72
C PHE A 208 -24.96 16.15 -1.09
N VAL A 209 -25.51 17.15 -0.43
CA VAL A 209 -25.11 18.56 -0.54
C VAL A 209 -24.39 18.92 0.76
N PHE A 210 -23.07 18.84 0.75
CA PHE A 210 -22.25 18.98 1.95
C PHE A 210 -22.12 20.44 2.42
N LEU A 211 -22.44 21.39 1.54
CA LEU A 211 -22.40 22.81 1.85
C LEU A 211 -23.67 23.25 2.61
N PRO A 212 -23.54 24.15 3.60
CA PRO A 212 -24.68 24.88 4.15
C PRO A 212 -25.42 25.66 3.05
N LEU A 213 -26.75 25.53 2.99
CA LEU A 213 -27.56 26.35 2.10
C LEU A 213 -27.70 27.76 2.70
N THR A 214 -27.17 28.78 2.01
CA THR A 214 -27.16 30.17 2.51
C THR A 214 -28.35 30.98 1.98
N GLU A 215 -28.47 32.24 2.38
CA GLU A 215 -29.48 33.16 1.81
C GLU A 215 -29.29 33.33 0.29
N ALA A 216 -28.05 33.27 -0.21
CA ALA A 216 -27.77 33.36 -1.64
C ALA A 216 -28.42 32.22 -2.43
N PHE A 217 -28.35 30.98 -1.90
CA PHE A 217 -29.00 29.81 -2.48
C PHE A 217 -30.51 30.03 -2.62
N TRP A 218 -31.18 30.46 -1.54
CA TRP A 218 -32.64 30.65 -1.53
C TRP A 218 -33.08 31.81 -2.43
N ASN A 219 -32.35 32.94 -2.40
CA ASN A 219 -32.62 34.09 -3.26
C ASN A 219 -32.40 33.77 -4.75
N GLY A 220 -31.52 32.81 -5.06
CA GLY A 220 -31.22 32.32 -6.41
C GLY A 220 -32.19 31.24 -6.92
N ASN A 221 -33.45 31.24 -6.48
CA ASN A 221 -34.46 30.24 -6.85
C ASN A 221 -34.14 28.80 -6.36
N GLY A 222 -33.37 28.69 -5.27
CA GLY A 222 -32.93 27.41 -4.71
C GLY A 222 -34.07 26.45 -4.34
N ALA A 223 -35.25 26.95 -3.95
CA ALA A 223 -36.41 26.10 -3.67
C ALA A 223 -36.92 25.34 -4.91
N ALA A 224 -36.96 25.98 -6.08
CA ALA A 224 -37.33 25.32 -7.32
C ALA A 224 -36.27 24.31 -7.76
N HIS A 225 -34.98 24.69 -7.68
CA HIS A 225 -33.87 23.78 -8.00
C HIS A 225 -33.87 22.54 -7.11
N LEU A 226 -34.12 22.69 -5.81
CA LEU A 226 -34.23 21.57 -4.88
C LEU A 226 -35.38 20.62 -5.24
N VAL A 227 -36.53 21.16 -5.67
CA VAL A 227 -37.65 20.34 -6.17
C VAL A 227 -37.26 19.59 -7.43
N ASP A 228 -36.53 20.21 -8.35
CA ASP A 228 -36.05 19.55 -9.58
C ASP A 228 -35.03 18.45 -9.27
N TRP A 229 -34.10 18.67 -8.33
CA TRP A 229 -33.21 17.63 -7.83
C TRP A 229 -34.00 16.48 -7.17
N ALA A 230 -35.01 16.80 -6.37
CA ALA A 230 -35.85 15.80 -5.70
C ALA A 230 -36.67 14.97 -6.70
N ARG A 231 -37.17 15.59 -7.77
CA ARG A 231 -37.81 14.87 -8.90
C ARG A 231 -36.80 13.96 -9.60
N PHE A 232 -35.61 14.46 -9.91
CA PHE A 232 -34.53 13.66 -10.49
C PHE A 232 -34.18 12.45 -9.62
N CYS A 233 -34.05 12.63 -8.31
CA CYS A 233 -33.79 11.55 -7.36
C CYS A 233 -34.96 10.57 -7.28
N ALA A 234 -36.19 11.06 -7.12
CA ALA A 234 -37.39 10.23 -6.97
C ALA A 234 -37.67 9.30 -8.17
N ARG A 235 -37.20 9.64 -9.38
CA ARG A 235 -37.29 8.75 -10.55
C ARG A 235 -36.55 7.43 -10.37
N GLY A 236 -35.51 7.38 -9.53
CA GLY A 236 -34.65 6.21 -9.38
C GLY A 236 -33.66 6.05 -10.54
N VAL A 237 -32.89 4.95 -10.53
CA VAL A 237 -31.71 4.80 -11.38
C VAL A 237 -32.07 4.31 -12.79
N THR A 238 -31.44 4.89 -13.81
CA THR A 238 -31.33 4.31 -15.15
C THR A 238 -29.86 3.97 -15.38
N GLU A 239 -29.54 2.68 -15.37
CA GLU A 239 -28.20 2.19 -15.63
C GLU A 239 -27.94 2.22 -17.14
N LEU A 240 -26.92 2.99 -17.55
CA LEU A 240 -26.42 3.05 -18.91
C LEU A 240 -24.93 2.69 -18.90
N SER A 241 -24.55 1.69 -19.67
CA SER A 241 -23.15 1.28 -19.83
C SER A 241 -22.82 1.15 -21.31
N LEU A 242 -21.70 1.75 -21.73
CA LEU A 242 -21.20 1.68 -23.09
C LEU A 242 -19.84 1.02 -23.08
N LYS A 243 -19.66 -0.05 -23.85
CA LYS A 243 -18.38 -0.72 -23.98
C LYS A 243 -18.08 -1.20 -25.40
N PRO A 244 -16.82 -1.15 -25.86
CA PRO A 244 -16.37 -1.84 -27.06
C PRO A 244 -16.29 -3.34 -26.77
N ASN A 245 -16.17 -4.16 -27.81
CA ASN A 245 -15.91 -5.59 -27.63
C ASN A 245 -14.51 -5.87 -27.06
N TYR A 246 -13.53 -5.04 -27.42
CA TYR A 246 -12.14 -5.17 -26.97
C TYR A 246 -11.58 -3.80 -26.61
N ALA A 247 -10.61 -3.76 -25.70
CA ALA A 247 -9.88 -2.54 -25.37
C ALA A 247 -8.78 -2.20 -26.40
N SER A 248 -8.32 -3.21 -27.17
CA SER A 248 -7.36 -3.07 -28.26
C SER A 248 -7.80 -3.89 -29.48
N TYR A 249 -7.61 -3.34 -30.68
CA TYR A 249 -7.96 -3.95 -31.95
C TYR A 249 -6.74 -4.10 -32.86
N GLU A 250 -6.64 -5.26 -33.50
CA GLU A 250 -5.60 -5.56 -34.49
C GLU A 250 -5.93 -4.92 -35.84
N ALA A 251 -4.91 -4.81 -36.70
CA ALA A 251 -5.08 -4.26 -38.04
C ALA A 251 -6.11 -5.06 -38.85
N GLY A 252 -7.09 -4.36 -39.43
CA GLY A 252 -8.16 -4.96 -40.25
C GLY A 252 -9.41 -5.38 -39.46
N GLU A 253 -9.40 -5.25 -38.14
CA GLU A 253 -10.60 -5.45 -37.32
C GLU A 253 -11.49 -4.21 -37.26
N HIS A 254 -12.76 -4.42 -36.93
CA HIS A 254 -13.74 -3.35 -36.71
C HIS A 254 -14.29 -3.40 -35.29
N ALA A 255 -14.42 -2.23 -34.68
CA ALA A 255 -15.04 -2.11 -33.38
C ALA A 255 -16.56 -2.32 -33.47
N VAL A 256 -17.11 -2.99 -32.45
CA VAL A 256 -18.55 -3.01 -32.20
C VAL A 256 -18.74 -2.55 -30.77
N LEU A 257 -19.57 -1.53 -30.60
CA LEU A 257 -19.94 -1.05 -29.29
C LEU A 257 -21.21 -1.76 -28.82
N THR A 258 -21.33 -1.96 -27.52
CA THR A 258 -22.52 -2.45 -26.86
C THR A 258 -22.98 -1.40 -25.88
N LEU A 259 -24.15 -0.82 -26.14
CA LEU A 259 -24.87 -0.02 -25.15
C LEU A 259 -25.81 -0.95 -24.39
N GLN A 260 -25.63 -1.01 -23.07
CA GLN A 260 -26.50 -1.71 -22.14
C GLN A 260 -27.36 -0.68 -21.41
N THR A 261 -28.67 -0.95 -21.32
CA THR A 261 -29.61 -0.03 -20.68
C THR A 261 -30.60 -0.78 -19.80
N GLN A 262 -30.84 -0.29 -18.59
CA GLN A 262 -31.83 -0.86 -17.67
C GLN A 262 -32.40 0.21 -16.73
N ILE A 263 -33.71 0.21 -16.53
CA ILE A 263 -34.37 0.96 -15.44
C ILE A 263 -34.30 0.11 -14.17
N LEU A 264 -33.72 0.68 -13.13
CA LEU A 264 -33.59 0.07 -11.81
C LEU A 264 -34.45 0.89 -10.84
N GLN A 265 -35.63 0.40 -10.50
CA GLN A 265 -36.47 0.98 -9.45
C GLN A 265 -37.21 -0.14 -8.70
N ARG A 266 -37.24 -0.06 -7.38
CA ARG A 266 -38.12 -0.90 -6.55
C ARG A 266 -39.54 -0.35 -6.56
N GLY A 267 -40.55 -1.22 -6.68
CA GLY A 267 -41.97 -0.87 -6.81
C GLY A 267 -42.50 -0.87 -8.25
N GLU A 268 -43.82 -0.76 -8.45
CA GLU A 268 -44.46 -1.07 -9.75
C GLU A 268 -44.66 0.14 -10.69
N SER A 269 -44.48 1.39 -10.24
CA SER A 269 -44.95 2.58 -10.97
C SER A 269 -44.19 2.92 -12.27
N ARG A 270 -42.84 2.98 -12.24
CA ARG A 270 -41.99 3.24 -13.42
C ARG A 270 -41.73 1.98 -14.25
N ASN A 271 -41.96 0.80 -13.65
CA ASN A 271 -41.70 -0.50 -14.24
C ASN A 271 -42.72 -0.96 -15.30
N ALA A 272 -43.81 -0.19 -15.50
CA ALA A 272 -44.93 -0.57 -16.35
C ALA A 272 -44.82 -0.13 -17.83
N ALA A 273 -43.97 0.86 -18.16
CA ALA A 273 -43.86 1.40 -19.51
C ALA A 273 -42.39 1.63 -19.94
N PRO A 274 -42.00 1.23 -21.18
CA PRO A 274 -40.70 1.58 -21.75
C PRO A 274 -40.50 3.11 -21.84
N GLU A 275 -39.30 3.57 -21.53
CA GLU A 275 -38.87 4.96 -21.74
C GLU A 275 -38.10 5.09 -23.05
N LEU A 276 -38.40 6.10 -23.87
CA LEU A 276 -37.64 6.37 -25.09
C LEU A 276 -36.45 7.27 -24.76
N TRP A 277 -35.24 6.79 -25.03
CA TRP A 277 -34.00 7.54 -24.88
C TRP A 277 -33.38 7.83 -26.26
N SER A 278 -32.82 9.03 -26.42
CA SER A 278 -32.07 9.45 -27.60
C SER A 278 -30.57 9.41 -27.30
N PHE A 279 -29.79 8.87 -28.24
CA PHE A 279 -28.34 8.70 -28.08
C PHE A 279 -27.62 9.37 -29.25
N GLU A 280 -26.65 10.22 -28.93
CA GLU A 280 -25.71 10.81 -29.87
C GLU A 280 -24.30 10.33 -29.53
N LEU A 281 -23.76 9.48 -30.40
CA LEU A 281 -22.48 8.82 -30.26
C LEU A 281 -21.47 9.42 -31.24
N GLU A 282 -20.25 9.66 -30.77
CA GLU A 282 -19.10 10.02 -31.59
C GLU A 282 -17.93 9.09 -31.26
N VAL A 283 -17.25 8.59 -32.30
CA VAL A 283 -15.99 7.86 -32.19
C VAL A 283 -14.94 8.62 -32.99
N SER A 284 -13.87 9.05 -32.33
CA SER A 284 -12.81 9.88 -32.94
C SER A 284 -11.41 9.34 -32.64
N HIS A 285 -10.53 9.40 -33.64
CA HIS A 285 -9.11 9.11 -33.51
C HIS A 285 -8.34 10.36 -33.12
N GLU A 286 -7.34 10.21 -32.27
CA GLU A 286 -6.58 11.33 -31.70
C GLU A 286 -5.67 12.11 -32.65
N GLY A 287 -5.34 11.59 -33.83
CA GLY A 287 -4.40 12.21 -34.77
C GLY A 287 -4.91 13.49 -35.45
N GLY A 288 -6.05 14.07 -35.00
CA GLY A 288 -6.60 15.37 -35.39
C GLY A 288 -6.99 15.56 -36.86
N SER A 289 -6.64 14.61 -37.73
CA SER A 289 -6.84 14.61 -39.19
C SER A 289 -7.69 13.42 -39.66
N GLY A 290 -8.19 12.61 -38.72
CA GLY A 290 -8.96 11.39 -39.00
C GLY A 290 -10.48 11.60 -39.05
N GLU A 291 -11.15 10.71 -39.78
CA GLU A 291 -12.61 10.59 -39.86
C GLU A 291 -13.19 10.32 -38.46
N ALA A 292 -13.89 11.29 -37.89
CA ALA A 292 -14.80 11.04 -36.78
C ALA A 292 -16.07 10.38 -37.33
N TRP A 293 -16.56 9.36 -36.65
CA TRP A 293 -17.84 8.75 -36.98
C TRP A 293 -18.87 9.11 -35.92
N SER A 294 -19.96 9.75 -36.36
CA SER A 294 -21.09 10.09 -35.51
C SER A 294 -22.30 9.21 -35.85
N HIS A 295 -23.04 8.82 -34.83
CA HIS A 295 -24.26 8.02 -34.97
C HIS A 295 -25.31 8.48 -33.99
N ARG A 296 -26.53 8.68 -34.50
CA ARG A 296 -27.70 9.06 -33.69
C ARG A 296 -28.77 8.00 -33.82
N PHE A 297 -29.33 7.57 -32.70
CA PHE A 297 -30.41 6.61 -32.67
C PHE A 297 -31.27 6.80 -31.42
N GLN A 298 -32.42 6.14 -31.40
CA GLN A 298 -33.28 6.07 -30.22
C GLN A 298 -33.45 4.60 -29.81
N ALA A 299 -33.55 4.35 -28.51
CA ALA A 299 -33.81 3.02 -27.98
C ALA A 299 -34.82 3.09 -26.84
N GLN A 300 -35.63 2.03 -26.73
CA GLN A 300 -36.49 1.83 -25.58
C GLN A 300 -35.69 1.26 -24.43
N VAL A 301 -35.73 1.93 -23.28
CA VAL A 301 -35.16 1.46 -22.03
C VAL A 301 -36.29 0.93 -21.16
N THR A 302 -36.13 -0.28 -20.64
CA THR A 302 -37.12 -0.97 -19.82
C THR A 302 -36.51 -1.44 -18.50
N LYS A 303 -37.31 -2.04 -17.62
CA LYS A 303 -36.82 -2.72 -16.41
C LYS A 303 -35.92 -3.92 -16.70
N GLU A 304 -36.00 -4.47 -17.91
CA GLU A 304 -35.16 -5.58 -18.35
C GLU A 304 -33.83 -5.04 -18.87
N GLN A 305 -32.78 -5.86 -18.82
CA GLN A 305 -31.50 -5.50 -19.40
C GLN A 305 -31.59 -5.55 -20.94
N ASN A 306 -31.46 -4.40 -21.59
CA ASN A 306 -31.47 -4.29 -23.06
C ASN A 306 -30.05 -4.09 -23.60
N PHE A 307 -29.79 -4.61 -24.79
CA PHE A 307 -28.48 -4.54 -25.45
C PHE A 307 -28.65 -3.99 -26.87
N VAL A 308 -27.99 -2.87 -27.16
CA VAL A 308 -27.89 -2.32 -28.52
C VAL A 308 -26.47 -2.52 -29.02
N ARG A 309 -26.33 -3.28 -30.12
CA ARG A 309 -25.06 -3.57 -30.78
C ARG A 309 -24.85 -2.57 -31.91
N ILE A 310 -23.75 -1.83 -31.87
CA ILE A 310 -23.49 -0.69 -32.74
C ILE A 310 -22.16 -0.94 -33.48
N PRO A 311 -22.20 -1.42 -34.73
CA PRO A 311 -20.99 -1.56 -35.55
C PRO A 311 -20.39 -0.18 -35.89
N VAL A 312 -19.09 -0.02 -35.66
CA VAL A 312 -18.34 1.19 -36.03
C VAL A 312 -17.74 0.97 -37.42
N PRO A 313 -18.17 1.71 -38.46
CA PRO A 313 -17.74 1.48 -39.85
C PRO A 313 -16.35 2.07 -40.17
N LEU A 314 -15.62 2.53 -39.16
CA LEU A 314 -14.27 3.06 -39.33
C LEU A 314 -13.28 1.92 -39.57
N ALA A 315 -12.35 2.13 -40.51
CA ALA A 315 -11.14 1.33 -40.59
C ALA A 315 -10.18 1.79 -39.49
N LEU A 316 -9.90 0.93 -38.52
CA LEU A 316 -9.09 1.27 -37.36
C LEU A 316 -7.60 1.40 -37.74
N LYS A 317 -6.96 2.47 -37.26
CA LYS A 317 -5.53 2.75 -37.40
C LYS A 317 -4.86 2.65 -36.03
N SER A 318 -3.55 2.53 -35.98
CA SER A 318 -2.80 2.61 -34.71
C SER A 318 -3.06 3.92 -33.98
N GLY A 319 -3.19 3.86 -32.65
CA GLY A 319 -3.45 5.01 -31.77
C GLY A 319 -4.76 4.91 -30.98
N LEU A 320 -4.98 5.88 -30.10
CA LEU A 320 -6.14 5.92 -29.21
C LEU A 320 -7.39 6.43 -29.95
N TYR A 321 -8.51 5.73 -29.76
CA TYR A 321 -9.85 6.17 -30.13
C TYR A 321 -10.65 6.54 -28.88
N ARG A 322 -11.32 7.70 -28.94
CA ARG A 322 -12.24 8.16 -27.91
C ARG A 322 -13.68 7.99 -28.37
N ILE A 323 -14.53 7.60 -27.43
CA ILE A 323 -15.95 7.41 -27.62
C ILE A 323 -16.69 8.32 -26.65
N VAL A 324 -17.55 9.18 -27.18
CA VAL A 324 -18.44 10.03 -26.38
C VAL A 324 -19.87 9.74 -26.78
N CYS A 325 -20.72 9.39 -25.82
CA CYS A 325 -22.15 9.20 -26.03
C CYS A 325 -22.96 10.13 -25.14
N ARG A 326 -23.62 11.11 -25.73
CA ARG A 326 -24.62 11.93 -25.06
C ARG A 326 -25.98 11.21 -25.16
N ALA A 327 -26.49 10.76 -24.02
CA ALA A 327 -27.80 10.15 -23.89
C ALA A 327 -28.78 11.15 -23.26
N GLU A 328 -29.97 11.26 -23.83
CA GLU A 328 -31.06 12.11 -23.36
C GLU A 328 -32.31 11.23 -23.14
N GLY A 329 -32.74 11.15 -21.89
CA GLY A 329 -33.92 10.42 -21.46
C GLY A 329 -35.14 11.31 -21.26
N PRO A 330 -36.22 10.76 -20.69
CA PRO A 330 -37.40 11.54 -20.29
C PRO A 330 -37.03 12.72 -19.38
N ASP A 331 -37.88 13.75 -19.38
CA ASP A 331 -37.71 14.98 -18.59
C ASP A 331 -36.37 15.70 -18.81
N SER A 332 -35.78 15.55 -20.00
CA SER A 332 -34.47 16.13 -20.36
C SER A 332 -33.32 15.64 -19.47
N GLU A 333 -33.42 14.43 -18.89
CA GLU A 333 -32.29 13.83 -18.18
C GLU A 333 -31.13 13.55 -19.15
N ILE A 334 -29.96 14.13 -18.88
CA ILE A 334 -28.77 14.00 -19.72
C ILE A 334 -27.73 13.14 -19.02
N ARG A 335 -27.16 12.19 -19.76
CA ARG A 335 -25.98 11.40 -19.35
C ARG A 335 -24.91 11.47 -20.43
N VAL A 336 -23.67 11.76 -20.05
CA VAL A 336 -22.53 11.68 -20.97
C VAL A 336 -21.68 10.47 -20.59
N LEU A 337 -21.69 9.45 -21.45
CA LEU A 337 -20.87 8.25 -21.29
C LEU A 337 -19.59 8.43 -22.09
N ARG A 338 -18.46 8.06 -21.48
CA ARG A 338 -17.14 8.10 -22.12
C ARG A 338 -16.47 6.75 -22.04
N GLN A 339 -15.80 6.38 -23.12
CA GLN A 339 -15.09 5.13 -23.27
C GLN A 339 -13.94 5.35 -24.29
N GLY A 340 -12.91 4.49 -24.31
CA GLY A 340 -11.94 4.45 -25.40
C GLY A 340 -11.41 3.05 -25.70
N PHE A 341 -10.76 2.92 -26.85
CA PHE A 341 -10.00 1.71 -27.20
C PHE A 341 -8.78 2.10 -28.03
N TRP A 342 -7.81 1.21 -28.11
CA TRP A 342 -6.64 1.36 -28.97
C TRP A 342 -6.83 0.62 -30.30
N GLY A 343 -6.41 1.24 -31.40
CA GLY A 343 -5.85 0.46 -32.50
C GLY A 343 -4.41 0.12 -32.14
N ARG A 344 -4.03 -1.16 -32.23
CA ARG A 344 -2.71 -1.67 -31.81
C ARG A 344 -1.58 -0.81 -32.38
N ASP A 345 -0.66 -0.39 -31.51
CA ASP A 345 0.50 0.44 -31.88
C ASP A 345 1.79 -0.18 -31.33
N ASP A 346 2.35 -1.12 -32.08
CA ASP A 346 3.60 -1.78 -31.71
C ASP A 346 4.81 -0.84 -31.74
N LEU A 347 4.77 0.23 -32.56
CA LEU A 347 5.84 1.22 -32.62
C LEU A 347 5.92 2.03 -31.33
N LEU A 348 4.76 2.44 -30.80
CA LEU A 348 4.70 3.13 -29.51
C LEU A 348 5.24 2.23 -28.39
N LEU A 349 4.84 0.96 -28.32
CA LEU A 349 5.34 0.02 -27.31
C LEU A 349 6.85 -0.19 -27.40
N ALA A 350 7.41 -0.21 -28.62
CA ALA A 350 8.83 -0.43 -28.88
C ALA A 350 9.72 0.82 -28.72
N GLU A 351 9.16 1.99 -28.49
CA GLU A 351 9.90 3.24 -28.41
C GLU A 351 10.84 3.29 -27.19
N GLY A 352 12.09 3.72 -27.36
CA GLY A 352 13.05 3.87 -26.25
C GLY A 352 13.78 2.57 -25.88
N SER A 353 14.32 2.48 -24.67
CA SER A 353 15.04 1.30 -24.19
C SER A 353 14.33 0.62 -23.00
N PRO A 354 14.39 -0.72 -22.86
CA PRO A 354 14.00 -1.41 -21.63
C PRO A 354 14.68 -0.81 -20.41
N ILE A 355 13.98 -0.80 -19.27
CA ILE A 355 14.57 -0.37 -18.01
C ILE A 355 15.67 -1.34 -17.57
N THR A 356 16.78 -0.80 -17.08
CA THR A 356 17.89 -1.58 -16.54
C THR A 356 18.18 -1.13 -15.11
N ARG A 357 19.21 -1.68 -14.47
CA ARG A 357 19.54 -1.36 -13.08
C ARG A 357 21.04 -1.31 -12.80
N SER A 358 21.42 -0.37 -11.93
CA SER A 358 22.71 -0.33 -11.25
C SER A 358 22.64 -1.12 -9.93
N ARG A 359 23.63 -0.93 -9.05
CA ARG A 359 23.61 -1.48 -7.69
C ARG A 359 22.43 -0.96 -6.86
N ASP A 360 22.07 0.32 -6.97
CA ASP A 360 21.09 0.94 -6.07
C ASP A 360 19.84 1.47 -6.78
N TYR A 361 19.95 1.84 -8.06
CA TYR A 361 18.90 2.56 -8.78
C TYR A 361 18.61 1.97 -10.15
N PHE A 362 17.39 2.18 -10.63
CA PHE A 362 17.00 1.88 -12.00
C PHE A 362 17.57 2.90 -12.98
N ILE A 363 17.77 2.47 -14.23
CA ILE A 363 18.30 3.29 -15.31
C ILE A 363 17.36 3.16 -16.50
N LYS A 364 16.87 4.30 -16.99
CA LYS A 364 16.00 4.41 -18.16
C LYS A 364 16.63 5.37 -19.16
N ASP A 365 16.84 4.90 -20.39
CA ASP A 365 17.44 5.67 -21.48
C ASP A 365 18.77 6.35 -21.08
N GLY A 366 19.62 5.60 -20.37
CA GLY A 366 20.94 6.04 -19.91
C GLY A 366 20.96 6.98 -18.70
N ARG A 367 19.81 7.28 -18.10
CA ARG A 367 19.70 8.16 -16.92
C ARG A 367 19.10 7.42 -15.73
N PRO A 368 19.50 7.72 -14.48
CA PRO A 368 18.86 7.16 -13.30
C PRO A 368 17.37 7.48 -13.27
N LEU A 369 16.57 6.57 -12.73
CA LEU A 369 15.14 6.72 -12.52
C LEU A 369 14.80 6.39 -11.04
N PRO A 370 15.00 7.35 -10.12
CA PRO A 370 14.46 7.24 -8.76
C PRO A 370 12.93 7.21 -8.84
N VAL A 371 12.31 6.30 -8.10
CA VAL A 371 10.90 5.97 -8.25
C VAL A 371 10.02 6.87 -7.40
N VAL A 372 9.10 7.56 -8.06
CA VAL A 372 7.89 8.16 -7.45
C VAL A 372 6.74 7.44 -8.14
N GLY A 373 6.26 6.39 -7.51
CA GLY A 373 5.33 5.45 -8.14
C GLY A 373 3.96 5.41 -7.49
N MET A 374 3.04 4.75 -8.19
CA MET A 374 1.65 4.62 -7.78
C MET A 374 1.12 3.25 -8.16
N THR A 375 0.48 2.55 -7.22
CA THR A 375 -0.36 1.40 -7.58
C THR A 375 -1.60 1.92 -8.30
N TYR A 376 -2.04 1.23 -9.35
CA TYR A 376 -3.23 1.64 -10.09
C TYR A 376 -4.24 0.51 -10.34
N MET A 377 -5.48 0.83 -9.98
CA MET A 377 -6.72 0.19 -10.42
C MET A 377 -7.70 1.32 -10.74
N THR A 378 -8.59 1.09 -11.70
CA THR A 378 -9.49 2.13 -12.22
C THR A 378 -10.55 2.57 -11.20
N SER A 379 -11.01 3.81 -11.28
CA SER A 379 -12.02 4.36 -10.36
C SER A 379 -13.44 3.81 -10.59
N ASP A 380 -13.76 3.37 -11.80
CA ASP A 380 -15.14 3.03 -12.20
C ASP A 380 -15.54 1.58 -11.91
N VAL A 381 -14.60 0.65 -11.92
CA VAL A 381 -14.83 -0.79 -11.66
C VAL A 381 -13.78 -1.43 -10.74
N ALA A 382 -12.85 -0.66 -10.19
CA ALA A 382 -11.80 -1.11 -9.27
C ALA A 382 -11.02 -2.34 -9.78
N ARG A 383 -10.89 -3.41 -8.97
CA ARG A 383 -10.15 -4.64 -9.32
C ARG A 383 -10.70 -5.38 -10.55
N LYS A 384 -11.86 -4.99 -11.10
CA LYS A 384 -12.45 -5.58 -12.32
C LYS A 384 -11.95 -4.94 -13.62
N PHE A 385 -11.02 -3.99 -13.54
CA PHE A 385 -10.57 -3.17 -14.68
C PHE A 385 -10.08 -3.96 -15.90
N LEU A 386 -9.44 -5.12 -15.71
CA LEU A 386 -9.01 -5.96 -16.84
C LEU A 386 -10.17 -6.74 -17.49
N PHE A 387 -11.29 -6.92 -16.78
CA PHE A 387 -12.49 -7.61 -17.28
C PHE A 387 -13.55 -6.64 -17.81
N LEU A 388 -13.48 -5.37 -17.36
CA LEU A 388 -14.38 -4.29 -17.76
C LEU A 388 -13.53 -3.05 -18.08
N PRO A 389 -12.70 -3.11 -19.15
CA PRO A 389 -11.74 -2.05 -19.44
C PRO A 389 -12.40 -0.75 -19.89
N ASN A 390 -11.89 0.36 -19.35
CA ASN A 390 -12.28 1.70 -19.75
C ASN A 390 -11.05 2.56 -20.03
N VAL A 391 -10.59 2.55 -21.29
CA VAL A 391 -9.36 3.24 -21.68
C VAL A 391 -9.46 4.76 -21.53
N ASP A 392 -10.66 5.35 -21.63
CA ASP A 392 -10.82 6.80 -21.40
C ASP A 392 -10.55 7.20 -19.94
N VAL A 393 -10.97 6.35 -18.98
CA VAL A 393 -10.64 6.54 -17.57
C VAL A 393 -9.15 6.34 -17.32
N TRP A 394 -8.56 5.29 -17.90
CA TRP A 394 -7.11 5.05 -17.78
C TRP A 394 -6.30 6.20 -18.36
N GLU A 395 -6.69 6.73 -19.53
CA GLU A 395 -6.02 7.86 -20.17
C GLU A 395 -6.05 9.10 -19.27
N ARG A 396 -7.21 9.43 -18.69
CA ARG A 396 -7.35 10.58 -17.80
C ARG A 396 -6.54 10.40 -16.52
N ASP A 397 -6.66 9.25 -15.87
CA ASP A 397 -5.99 8.99 -14.60
C ASP A 397 -4.46 8.93 -14.80
N MET A 398 -3.97 8.29 -15.86
CA MET A 398 -2.53 8.23 -16.19
C MET A 398 -1.96 9.59 -16.60
N ALA A 399 -2.73 10.41 -17.33
CA ALA A 399 -2.33 11.79 -17.60
C ALA A 399 -2.22 12.62 -16.31
N GLN A 400 -3.14 12.42 -15.36
CA GLN A 400 -3.10 13.09 -14.06
C GLN A 400 -1.91 12.61 -13.21
N MET A 401 -1.64 11.30 -13.20
CA MET A 401 -0.46 10.75 -12.52
C MET A 401 0.84 11.31 -13.11
N ALA A 402 0.98 11.34 -14.44
CA ALA A 402 2.15 11.93 -15.11
C ALA A 402 2.29 13.43 -14.80
N LYS A 403 1.17 14.18 -14.74
CA LYS A 403 1.17 15.59 -14.30
C LYS A 403 1.65 15.74 -12.85
N ALA A 404 1.35 14.78 -11.98
CA ALA A 404 1.87 14.72 -10.61
C ALA A 404 3.36 14.34 -10.53
N GLY A 405 4.01 14.03 -11.65
CA GLY A 405 5.40 13.59 -11.67
C GLY A 405 5.59 12.14 -11.20
N ILE A 406 4.51 11.36 -11.13
CA ILE A 406 4.59 9.91 -11.00
C ILE A 406 5.25 9.36 -12.26
N ASN A 407 6.24 8.49 -12.09
CA ASN A 407 7.02 7.94 -13.20
C ASN A 407 6.89 6.41 -13.34
N TRP A 408 6.16 5.78 -12.41
CA TRP A 408 6.03 4.32 -12.34
C TRP A 408 4.64 3.90 -11.85
N ILE A 409 3.99 2.98 -12.56
CA ILE A 409 2.76 2.33 -12.14
C ILE A 409 3.05 0.90 -11.73
N ARG A 410 2.50 0.47 -10.59
CA ARG A 410 2.35 -0.96 -10.27
C ARG A 410 0.90 -1.39 -10.46
N THR A 411 0.69 -2.46 -11.21
CA THR A 411 -0.64 -3.03 -11.43
C THR A 411 -0.52 -4.52 -11.72
N GLY A 412 -1.62 -5.22 -11.98
CA GLY A 412 -1.56 -6.62 -12.37
C GLY A 412 -2.86 -7.36 -12.18
N VAL A 413 -2.72 -8.67 -12.02
CA VAL A 413 -3.81 -9.60 -11.72
C VAL A 413 -3.85 -9.85 -10.21
N TRP A 414 -4.93 -9.38 -9.58
CA TRP A 414 -5.10 -9.50 -8.14
C TRP A 414 -5.98 -10.68 -7.73
N THR A 415 -6.89 -11.13 -8.62
CA THR A 415 -7.79 -12.27 -8.42
C THR A 415 -8.33 -12.76 -9.77
N ALA A 416 -9.22 -13.75 -9.73
CA ALA A 416 -9.97 -14.29 -10.87
C ALA A 416 -9.08 -14.85 -11.99
N TYR A 417 -7.98 -15.52 -11.62
CA TYR A 417 -7.05 -16.17 -12.57
C TYR A 417 -7.77 -17.06 -13.60
N ARG A 418 -8.80 -17.79 -13.17
CA ARG A 418 -9.65 -18.64 -14.04
C ARG A 418 -10.52 -17.86 -15.04
N ASN A 419 -10.76 -16.57 -14.83
CA ASN A 419 -11.41 -15.74 -15.83
C ASN A 419 -10.43 -15.27 -16.91
N ILE A 420 -9.12 -15.29 -16.61
CA ILE A 420 -8.06 -14.94 -17.55
C ILE A 420 -7.58 -16.18 -18.30
N MET A 421 -7.31 -17.28 -17.59
CA MET A 421 -6.98 -18.58 -18.18
C MET A 421 -7.83 -19.65 -17.49
N GLN A 422 -8.96 -20.00 -18.10
CA GLN A 422 -9.97 -20.89 -17.50
C GLN A 422 -9.44 -22.30 -17.29
N VAL A 423 -8.76 -22.82 -18.31
CA VAL A 423 -8.09 -24.11 -18.32
C VAL A 423 -6.65 -23.86 -18.79
N ASP A 424 -5.71 -24.64 -18.26
CA ASP A 424 -4.29 -24.60 -18.65
C ASP A 424 -4.11 -24.42 -20.18
N GLY A 425 -3.37 -23.37 -20.56
CA GLY A 425 -3.03 -23.04 -21.94
C GLY A 425 -4.08 -22.26 -22.74
N HIS A 426 -5.25 -21.96 -22.16
CA HIS A 426 -6.35 -21.26 -22.86
C HIS A 426 -6.67 -19.90 -22.21
N ALA A 427 -5.84 -18.91 -22.51
CA ALA A 427 -6.03 -17.53 -22.06
C ALA A 427 -7.11 -16.78 -22.86
N SER A 428 -7.83 -15.87 -22.21
CA SER A 428 -8.90 -15.04 -22.78
C SER A 428 -8.31 -13.88 -23.58
N GLU A 429 -8.59 -13.87 -24.89
CA GLU A 429 -8.15 -12.79 -25.79
C GLU A 429 -8.72 -11.43 -25.38
N GLU A 430 -9.92 -11.38 -24.78
CA GLU A 430 -10.50 -10.13 -24.28
C GLU A 430 -9.63 -9.50 -23.18
N VAL A 431 -9.14 -10.31 -22.24
CA VAL A 431 -8.29 -9.84 -21.14
C VAL A 431 -6.88 -9.52 -21.63
N LEU A 432 -6.30 -10.33 -22.53
CA LEU A 432 -4.99 -10.04 -23.11
C LEU A 432 -4.99 -8.68 -23.84
N ARG A 433 -6.06 -8.36 -24.56
CA ARG A 433 -6.24 -7.05 -25.22
C ARG A 433 -6.49 -5.89 -24.25
N ALA A 434 -7.06 -6.17 -23.08
CA ALA A 434 -7.14 -5.19 -22.00
C ALA A 434 -5.76 -4.85 -21.43
N ILE A 435 -4.89 -5.86 -21.25
CA ILE A 435 -3.50 -5.68 -20.83
C ILE A 435 -2.73 -4.87 -21.88
N ASP A 436 -2.87 -5.21 -23.17
CA ASP A 436 -2.24 -4.47 -24.28
C ASP A 436 -2.62 -2.98 -24.25
N ALA A 437 -3.92 -2.69 -24.15
CA ALA A 437 -4.44 -1.33 -24.09
C ALA A 437 -3.95 -0.57 -22.85
N PHE A 438 -3.84 -1.25 -21.71
CA PHE A 438 -3.29 -0.67 -20.50
C PHE A 438 -1.83 -0.24 -20.69
N PHE A 439 -1.00 -1.13 -21.25
CA PHE A 439 0.41 -0.81 -21.53
C PHE A 439 0.56 0.31 -22.55
N LEU A 440 -0.25 0.33 -23.62
CA LEU A 440 -0.27 1.43 -24.58
C LEU A 440 -0.61 2.77 -23.91
N THR A 441 -1.62 2.77 -23.04
CA THR A 441 -2.04 3.98 -22.31
C THR A 441 -0.95 4.46 -21.35
N ALA A 442 -0.28 3.57 -20.62
CA ALA A 442 0.84 3.93 -19.76
C ALA A 442 2.03 4.48 -20.56
N LYS A 443 2.36 3.83 -21.69
CA LYS A 443 3.47 4.23 -22.57
C LYS A 443 3.31 5.65 -23.08
N ARG A 444 2.10 6.00 -23.50
CA ARG A 444 1.74 7.33 -24.00
C ARG A 444 2.10 8.45 -23.02
N HIS A 445 1.99 8.18 -21.71
CA HIS A 445 2.31 9.15 -20.65
C HIS A 445 3.72 8.98 -20.07
N GLY A 446 4.56 8.15 -20.70
CA GLY A 446 5.94 7.93 -20.25
C GLY A 446 6.06 7.19 -18.92
N LEU A 447 5.04 6.42 -18.53
CA LEU A 447 4.99 5.70 -17.26
C LEU A 447 5.60 4.31 -17.42
N GLN A 448 6.57 3.96 -16.57
CA GLN A 448 7.04 2.57 -16.42
C GLN A 448 5.95 1.73 -15.75
N VAL A 449 5.79 0.45 -16.13
CA VAL A 449 4.78 -0.43 -15.54
C VAL A 449 5.41 -1.71 -14.99
N THR A 450 5.26 -1.93 -13.68
CA THR A 450 5.44 -3.26 -13.09
C THR A 450 4.10 -4.01 -13.14
N PHE A 451 4.06 -5.14 -13.84
CA PHE A 451 2.88 -5.99 -13.94
C PHE A 451 3.00 -7.24 -13.06
N THR A 452 2.12 -7.35 -12.06
CA THR A 452 2.07 -8.44 -11.08
C THR A 452 1.21 -9.62 -11.58
N PHE A 453 1.75 -10.84 -11.57
CA PHE A 453 1.05 -12.03 -12.08
C PHE A 453 0.16 -12.73 -11.05
N PHE A 454 0.57 -12.79 -9.79
CA PHE A 454 -0.10 -13.54 -8.73
C PHE A 454 -0.24 -12.73 -7.43
N SER A 455 -1.09 -13.19 -6.50
CA SER A 455 -1.33 -12.56 -5.21
C SER A 455 -1.44 -13.60 -4.10
N PHE A 456 -0.60 -13.49 -3.07
CA PHE A 456 -0.50 -14.30 -1.86
C PHE A 456 -0.13 -15.76 -2.10
N THR A 457 -0.86 -16.46 -2.97
CA THR A 457 -0.56 -17.80 -3.46
C THR A 457 -0.85 -17.92 -4.95
N PRO A 458 0.05 -18.54 -5.75
CA PRO A 458 -0.22 -18.79 -7.16
C PRO A 458 -1.42 -19.72 -7.36
N GLU A 459 -2.14 -19.54 -8.47
CA GLU A 459 -3.19 -20.48 -8.88
C GLU A 459 -2.59 -21.85 -9.25
N THR A 460 -3.26 -22.92 -8.84
CA THR A 460 -2.80 -24.31 -9.06
C THR A 460 -3.26 -24.87 -10.41
N TRP A 461 -4.25 -24.25 -11.05
CA TRP A 461 -4.94 -24.84 -12.18
C TRP A 461 -5.41 -26.27 -11.88
N GLU A 462 -5.05 -27.26 -12.70
CA GLU A 462 -5.44 -28.65 -12.50
C GLU A 462 -4.50 -29.41 -11.53
N GLY A 463 -3.48 -28.74 -10.98
CA GLY A 463 -2.56 -29.30 -9.98
C GLY A 463 -3.05 -29.18 -8.53
N LEU A 464 -2.24 -29.70 -7.60
CA LEU A 464 -2.57 -29.78 -6.17
C LEU A 464 -1.79 -28.77 -5.30
N ASN A 465 -0.49 -28.60 -5.57
CA ASN A 465 0.38 -27.70 -4.80
C ASN A 465 0.81 -26.50 -5.66
N PRO A 466 0.71 -25.24 -5.17
CA PRO A 466 0.99 -24.07 -6.01
C PRO A 466 2.47 -23.82 -6.31
N TYR A 467 3.40 -24.38 -5.53
CA TYR A 467 4.84 -24.10 -5.65
C TYR A 467 5.68 -25.32 -6.08
N LEU A 468 5.22 -26.53 -5.75
CA LEU A 468 6.01 -27.76 -5.83
C LEU A 468 5.46 -28.78 -6.84
N ASP A 469 4.17 -28.69 -7.20
CA ASP A 469 3.58 -29.55 -8.21
C ASP A 469 3.97 -29.06 -9.61
N THR A 470 4.65 -29.92 -10.37
CA THR A 470 5.06 -29.63 -11.75
C THR A 470 3.87 -29.23 -12.63
N GLN A 471 2.68 -29.82 -12.43
CA GLN A 471 1.51 -29.47 -13.23
C GLN A 471 1.08 -28.01 -12.98
N SER A 472 1.00 -27.59 -11.71
CA SER A 472 0.69 -26.22 -11.33
C SER A 472 1.72 -25.23 -11.89
N VAL A 473 3.01 -25.53 -11.71
CA VAL A 473 4.09 -24.63 -12.14
C VAL A 473 4.14 -24.51 -13.66
N GLU A 474 3.92 -25.59 -14.42
CA GLU A 474 3.84 -25.52 -15.89
C GLU A 474 2.62 -24.71 -16.36
N ALA A 475 1.47 -24.82 -15.70
CA ALA A 475 0.31 -23.98 -16.00
C ALA A 475 0.60 -22.49 -15.72
N GLN A 476 1.25 -22.17 -14.59
CA GLN A 476 1.70 -20.80 -14.27
C GLN A 476 2.66 -20.25 -15.33
N LYS A 477 3.60 -21.08 -15.82
CA LYS A 477 4.49 -20.68 -16.93
C LYS A 477 3.70 -20.37 -18.19
N ARG A 478 2.71 -21.19 -18.57
CA ARG A 478 1.87 -20.91 -19.75
C ARG A 478 1.02 -19.65 -19.58
N PHE A 479 0.51 -19.41 -18.37
CA PHE A 479 -0.17 -18.17 -18.01
C PHE A 479 0.73 -16.95 -18.25
N ILE A 480 1.92 -16.94 -17.65
CA ILE A 480 2.91 -15.87 -17.82
C ILE A 480 3.25 -15.68 -19.31
N ARG A 481 3.54 -16.77 -20.04
CA ARG A 481 3.89 -16.70 -21.47
C ARG A 481 2.76 -16.13 -22.33
N SER A 482 1.50 -16.36 -21.99
CA SER A 482 0.35 -15.80 -22.73
C SER A 482 0.35 -14.27 -22.74
N ILE A 483 0.90 -13.65 -21.69
CA ILE A 483 1.02 -12.20 -21.55
C ILE A 483 2.38 -11.74 -22.11
N VAL A 484 3.49 -12.29 -21.62
CA VAL A 484 4.85 -11.84 -21.94
C VAL A 484 5.17 -11.96 -23.43
N SER A 485 4.68 -12.99 -24.11
CA SER A 485 4.94 -13.18 -25.56
C SER A 485 4.39 -12.07 -26.46
N ARG A 486 3.38 -11.31 -25.99
CA ARG A 486 2.81 -10.15 -26.71
C ARG A 486 3.63 -8.86 -26.53
N HIS A 487 4.58 -8.87 -25.59
CA HIS A 487 5.30 -7.69 -25.12
C HIS A 487 6.83 -7.84 -25.17
N THR A 488 7.33 -8.71 -26.05
CA THR A 488 8.79 -8.93 -26.22
C THR A 488 9.57 -7.72 -26.72
N ALA A 489 8.89 -6.79 -27.39
CA ALA A 489 9.45 -5.52 -27.84
C ALA A 489 9.06 -4.34 -26.94
N THR A 490 8.22 -4.54 -25.91
CA THR A 490 7.70 -3.43 -25.09
C THR A 490 8.77 -2.92 -24.13
N THR A 491 9.11 -1.63 -24.20
CA THR A 491 10.28 -1.09 -23.49
C THR A 491 9.99 -0.55 -22.09
N HIS A 492 8.72 -0.37 -21.71
CA HIS A 492 8.33 0.28 -20.46
C HIS A 492 7.65 -0.68 -19.47
N VAL A 493 7.97 -1.97 -19.54
CA VAL A 493 7.41 -2.99 -18.64
C VAL A 493 8.48 -3.79 -17.92
N ASP A 494 8.19 -4.16 -16.67
CA ASP A 494 8.89 -5.14 -15.87
C ASP A 494 7.87 -6.00 -15.11
N TRP A 495 8.32 -7.12 -14.57
CA TRP A 495 7.43 -8.20 -14.15
C TRP A 495 7.55 -8.49 -12.66
N ASP A 496 6.43 -8.51 -11.96
CA ASP A 496 6.35 -8.95 -10.56
C ASP A 496 5.69 -10.34 -10.53
N LEU A 497 6.41 -11.33 -10.02
CA LEU A 497 5.90 -12.69 -9.99
C LEU A 497 4.68 -12.82 -9.07
N ILE A 498 4.71 -12.18 -7.89
CA ILE A 498 3.69 -12.37 -6.88
C ILE A 498 3.68 -11.26 -5.84
N ASN A 499 2.49 -10.82 -5.46
CA ASN A 499 2.24 -9.95 -4.33
C ASN A 499 2.22 -10.73 -3.01
N GLU A 500 3.11 -10.41 -2.07
CA GLU A 500 3.16 -10.86 -0.68
C GLU A 500 3.07 -12.39 -0.50
N PRO A 501 4.07 -13.15 -1.01
CA PRO A 501 3.99 -14.60 -1.09
C PRO A 501 3.85 -15.25 0.29
N SER A 502 2.87 -16.15 0.40
CA SER A 502 2.62 -17.02 1.55
C SER A 502 2.90 -18.48 1.17
N MET A 503 3.76 -19.15 1.93
CA MET A 503 4.20 -20.53 1.69
C MET A 503 3.61 -21.46 2.76
N PHE A 504 3.06 -22.63 2.49
CA PHE A 504 2.68 -23.25 1.21
C PHE A 504 1.15 -23.43 1.09
N ASP A 505 0.41 -23.15 2.17
CA ASP A 505 -1.01 -23.50 2.33
C ASP A 505 -1.94 -22.32 2.03
N PRO A 506 -2.66 -22.31 0.88
CA PRO A 506 -3.47 -21.17 0.43
C PRO A 506 -4.56 -20.68 1.39
N PRO A 507 -5.23 -21.51 2.20
CA PRO A 507 -6.19 -21.04 3.20
C PRO A 507 -5.57 -20.32 4.40
N ARG A 508 -4.25 -20.41 4.63
CA ARG A 508 -3.55 -19.87 5.82
C ARG A 508 -2.51 -18.79 5.46
N ILE A 509 -2.86 -17.87 4.56
CA ILE A 509 -2.03 -16.71 4.19
C ILE A 509 -1.74 -15.78 5.37
N PHE A 510 -0.65 -15.01 5.26
CA PHE A 510 -0.18 -14.07 6.30
C PHE A 510 0.07 -14.67 7.69
N SER A 511 0.25 -15.99 7.74
CA SER A 511 0.69 -16.67 8.96
C SER A 511 2.11 -16.26 9.36
N GLU A 512 2.41 -16.26 10.66
CA GLU A 512 3.79 -16.20 11.16
C GLU A 512 4.53 -17.48 10.78
N GLY A 513 5.47 -17.37 9.85
CA GLY A 513 6.22 -18.47 9.25
C GLY A 513 5.43 -19.33 8.26
N PRO A 514 6.08 -20.33 7.64
CA PRO A 514 5.44 -21.21 6.67
C PRO A 514 4.32 -22.07 7.28
N ARG A 515 3.38 -22.52 6.44
CA ARG A 515 2.29 -23.45 6.78
C ARG A 515 2.26 -24.61 5.80
N SER A 516 2.17 -25.82 6.34
CA SER A 516 2.19 -27.04 5.52
C SER A 516 0.89 -27.23 4.76
N ALA A 517 0.99 -27.47 3.45
CA ALA A 517 -0.13 -27.90 2.63
C ALA A 517 -0.50 -29.38 2.89
N ARG A 518 0.39 -30.13 3.58
CA ARG A 518 0.24 -31.55 3.96
C ARG A 518 0.03 -32.47 2.77
N ASP A 519 0.57 -32.09 1.62
CA ASP A 519 0.48 -32.88 0.40
C ASP A 519 1.76 -33.70 0.14
N PRO A 520 1.70 -34.68 -0.80
CA PRO A 520 2.85 -35.53 -1.11
C PRO A 520 4.04 -34.79 -1.74
N PHE A 521 3.83 -33.69 -2.47
CA PHE A 521 4.89 -32.93 -3.12
C PHE A 521 5.74 -32.18 -2.09
N GLU A 522 5.08 -31.54 -1.11
CA GLU A 522 5.76 -30.89 0.00
C GLU A 522 6.59 -31.90 0.80
N HIS A 523 5.99 -33.03 1.18
CA HIS A 523 6.68 -34.07 1.95
C HIS A 523 7.90 -34.61 1.20
N GLN A 524 7.74 -34.95 -0.09
CA GLN A 524 8.86 -35.45 -0.89
C GLN A 524 9.99 -34.42 -0.97
N ALA A 525 9.66 -33.16 -1.30
CA ALA A 525 10.65 -32.09 -1.42
C ALA A 525 11.37 -31.84 -0.09
N PHE A 526 10.65 -31.85 1.03
CA PHE A 526 11.22 -31.65 2.36
C PHE A 526 12.20 -32.77 2.74
N VAL A 527 11.83 -34.04 2.50
CA VAL A 527 12.71 -35.20 2.74
C VAL A 527 13.99 -35.12 1.89
N GLU A 528 13.86 -34.75 0.61
CA GLU A 528 15.02 -34.58 -0.28
C GLU A 528 15.92 -33.43 0.19
N TRP A 529 15.33 -32.32 0.63
CA TRP A 529 16.06 -31.17 1.13
C TRP A 529 16.83 -31.50 2.43
N LEU A 530 16.18 -32.17 3.38
CA LEU A 530 16.82 -32.62 4.63
C LEU A 530 18.01 -33.54 4.36
N LYS A 531 17.87 -34.49 3.43
CA LYS A 531 18.97 -35.37 3.00
C LYS A 531 20.16 -34.57 2.47
N ARG A 532 19.92 -33.55 1.65
CA ARG A 532 20.99 -32.71 1.08
C ARG A 532 21.67 -31.85 2.13
N ARG A 533 20.90 -31.24 3.05
CA ARG A 533 21.43 -30.36 4.09
C ARG A 533 22.25 -31.12 5.15
N HIS A 534 21.73 -32.26 5.62
CA HIS A 534 22.31 -32.97 6.76
C HIS A 534 23.20 -34.15 6.36
N GLY A 535 23.00 -34.76 5.19
CA GLY A 535 23.80 -35.86 4.64
C GLY A 535 23.62 -37.20 5.35
N ASP A 536 23.70 -37.22 6.68
CA ASP A 536 23.54 -38.38 7.56
C ASP A 536 22.35 -38.18 8.49
N ILE A 537 21.50 -39.21 8.62
CA ILE A 537 20.33 -39.17 9.49
C ILE A 537 20.69 -38.92 10.96
N ARG A 538 21.88 -39.35 11.40
CA ARG A 538 22.37 -39.13 12.78
C ARG A 538 22.56 -37.65 13.08
N CYS A 539 23.00 -36.86 12.11
CA CYS A 539 23.14 -35.41 12.26
C CYS A 539 21.78 -34.73 12.44
N LEU A 540 20.78 -35.15 11.66
CA LEU A 540 19.41 -34.65 11.78
C LEU A 540 18.77 -35.06 13.12
N GLN A 541 18.93 -36.33 13.52
CA GLN A 541 18.48 -36.83 14.83
C GLN A 541 19.07 -36.00 15.97
N GLU A 542 20.36 -35.68 15.91
CA GLU A 542 21.02 -34.85 16.92
C GLU A 542 20.50 -33.40 16.91
N ALA A 543 20.35 -32.79 15.73
CA ALA A 543 19.83 -31.43 15.57
C ALA A 543 18.37 -31.30 16.07
N TRP A 544 17.54 -32.31 15.81
CA TRP A 544 16.12 -32.34 16.20
C TRP A 544 15.88 -32.95 17.58
N ASN A 545 16.95 -33.41 18.26
CA ASN A 545 16.88 -34.12 19.53
C ASN A 545 15.91 -35.31 19.48
N MET A 546 16.07 -36.18 18.48
CA MET A 546 15.23 -37.36 18.24
C MET A 546 16.05 -38.65 18.33
N THR A 547 15.43 -39.72 18.84
CA THR A 547 16.04 -41.05 18.85
C THR A 547 15.89 -41.73 17.48
N PRO A 548 16.67 -42.81 17.20
CA PRO A 548 16.46 -43.62 16.00
C PRO A 548 15.04 -44.21 15.89
N ASP A 549 14.35 -44.47 17.00
CA ASP A 549 12.95 -44.93 16.95
C ASP A 549 11.98 -43.82 16.54
N GLN A 550 12.29 -42.57 16.89
CA GLN A 550 11.47 -41.40 16.54
C GLN A 550 11.69 -40.93 15.10
N LEU A 551 12.92 -41.06 14.60
CA LEU A 551 13.32 -40.67 13.25
C LEU A 551 14.29 -41.71 12.68
N PRO A 552 13.81 -42.87 12.21
CA PRO A 552 14.68 -43.97 11.78
C PRO A 552 15.43 -43.67 10.48
N ASP A 553 14.80 -42.91 9.59
CA ASP A 553 15.38 -42.46 8.33
C ASP A 553 14.79 -41.10 7.95
N PHE A 554 15.35 -40.49 6.90
CA PHE A 554 14.85 -39.22 6.38
C PHE A 554 13.42 -39.31 5.84
N ALA A 555 12.99 -40.47 5.31
CA ALA A 555 11.64 -40.63 4.75
C ALA A 555 10.55 -40.61 5.83
N SER A 556 10.94 -40.82 7.08
CA SER A 556 10.08 -40.75 8.27
C SER A 556 9.96 -39.34 8.85
N ALA A 557 10.65 -38.34 8.29
CA ALA A 557 10.58 -36.96 8.75
C ALA A 557 9.21 -36.35 8.42
N SER A 558 8.44 -35.99 9.44
CA SER A 558 7.21 -35.23 9.26
C SER A 558 7.50 -33.73 9.16
N ILE A 559 6.68 -33.02 8.39
CA ILE A 559 6.70 -31.56 8.30
C ILE A 559 6.17 -30.99 9.63
N PRO A 560 6.89 -30.07 10.30
CA PRO A 560 6.42 -29.49 11.55
C PRO A 560 5.26 -28.52 11.34
N GLU A 561 4.32 -28.50 12.28
CA GLU A 561 3.28 -27.45 12.38
C GLU A 561 3.54 -26.56 13.60
N ALA A 562 3.03 -25.31 13.56
CA ALA A 562 3.30 -24.32 14.59
C ALA A 562 2.92 -24.80 16.00
N GLU A 563 1.83 -25.56 16.13
CA GLU A 563 1.36 -26.10 17.41
C GLU A 563 2.28 -27.21 17.97
N GLU A 564 3.19 -27.76 17.17
CA GLU A 564 4.20 -28.75 17.58
C GLU A 564 5.51 -28.10 18.06
N ILE A 565 5.67 -26.80 17.81
CA ILE A 565 6.87 -26.03 18.15
C ILE A 565 6.63 -25.30 19.47
N ASN A 566 7.64 -25.33 20.33
CA ASN A 566 7.65 -24.58 21.58
C ASN A 566 8.19 -23.18 21.28
N PHE A 567 7.36 -22.26 20.79
CA PHE A 567 7.72 -20.85 20.54
C PHE A 567 7.73 -19.97 21.79
N ASP A 568 6.96 -20.35 22.82
CA ASP A 568 7.03 -19.75 24.15
C ASP A 568 7.91 -20.59 25.10
N VAL A 569 8.62 -19.93 26.01
CA VAL A 569 9.49 -20.57 27.01
C VAL A 569 8.73 -21.38 28.06
N GLN A 570 7.43 -21.13 28.22
CA GLN A 570 6.54 -21.80 29.16
C GLN A 570 5.71 -22.92 28.49
N ASP A 571 5.88 -23.14 27.19
CA ASP A 571 5.20 -24.21 26.45
C ASP A 571 5.86 -25.58 26.71
N MET A 572 5.55 -26.15 27.88
CA MET A 572 6.16 -27.38 28.40
C MET A 572 5.17 -28.53 28.62
N HIS A 573 3.91 -28.38 28.21
CA HIS A 573 2.87 -29.41 28.43
C HIS A 573 3.15 -30.72 27.68
N LYS A 574 3.92 -30.66 26.58
CA LYS A 574 4.43 -31.81 25.83
C LYS A 574 5.92 -31.61 25.57
N ALA A 575 6.68 -32.69 25.46
CA ALA A 575 8.08 -32.65 25.07
C ALA A 575 8.22 -32.33 23.56
N LYS A 576 8.00 -31.06 23.20
CA LYS A 576 8.04 -30.54 21.83
C LYS A 576 9.47 -30.54 21.27
N LYS A 577 9.58 -30.70 19.94
CA LYS A 577 10.85 -30.75 19.19
C LYS A 577 11.02 -29.49 18.35
N GLY A 578 11.21 -28.36 19.03
CA GLY A 578 11.16 -27.04 18.38
C GLY A 578 12.25 -26.75 17.36
N THR A 579 13.42 -27.37 17.48
CA THR A 579 14.56 -27.12 16.59
C THR A 579 14.31 -27.54 15.13
N ARG A 580 13.25 -28.33 14.88
CA ARG A 580 12.73 -28.66 13.54
C ARG A 580 12.34 -27.42 12.73
N TRP A 581 11.92 -26.35 13.41
CA TRP A 581 11.33 -25.18 12.75
C TRP A 581 12.32 -24.42 11.88
N LEU A 582 13.59 -24.33 12.31
CA LEU A 582 14.67 -23.72 11.53
C LEU A 582 14.79 -24.36 10.15
N ASP A 583 14.82 -25.70 10.11
CA ASP A 583 14.92 -26.44 8.86
C ASP A 583 13.70 -26.24 7.97
N TYR A 584 12.50 -26.12 8.54
CA TYR A 584 11.29 -25.88 7.76
C TYR A 584 11.21 -24.46 7.17
N CYS A 585 11.66 -23.44 7.92
CA CYS A 585 11.79 -22.08 7.40
C CYS A 585 12.86 -21.99 6.31
N LEU A 586 14.04 -22.58 6.51
CA LEU A 586 15.07 -22.59 5.47
C LEU A 586 14.62 -23.35 4.21
N PHE A 587 13.92 -24.47 4.38
CA PHE A 587 13.28 -25.19 3.28
C PHE A 587 12.29 -24.31 2.52
N SER A 588 11.46 -23.51 3.21
CA SER A 588 10.48 -22.64 2.54
C SER A 588 11.15 -21.55 1.71
N MET A 589 12.27 -20.97 2.18
CA MET A 589 13.08 -20.01 1.42
C MET A 589 13.63 -20.66 0.13
N ASP A 590 14.24 -21.84 0.24
CA ASP A 590 14.83 -22.53 -0.92
C ASP A 590 13.77 -22.94 -1.94
N MET A 591 12.60 -23.39 -1.49
CA MET A 591 11.50 -23.76 -2.38
C MET A 591 10.87 -22.55 -3.06
N HIS A 592 10.76 -21.42 -2.35
CA HIS A 592 10.32 -20.17 -2.96
C HIS A 592 11.31 -19.72 -4.05
N ASN A 593 12.62 -19.78 -3.79
CA ASN A 593 13.65 -19.44 -4.77
C ASN A 593 13.58 -20.35 -6.00
N ARG A 594 13.44 -21.67 -5.80
CA ARG A 594 13.29 -22.62 -6.90
C ARG A 594 12.04 -22.34 -7.75
N TRP A 595 10.95 -21.91 -7.13
CA TRP A 595 9.74 -21.51 -7.86
C TRP A 595 10.00 -20.21 -8.65
N ALA A 596 10.57 -19.19 -8.00
CA ALA A 596 10.88 -17.91 -8.61
C ALA A 596 11.83 -18.04 -9.82
N GLU A 597 12.93 -18.80 -9.67
CA GLU A 597 13.91 -19.07 -10.73
C GLU A 597 13.27 -19.69 -11.98
N GLN A 598 12.32 -20.62 -11.80
CA GLN A 598 11.63 -21.25 -12.92
C GLN A 598 10.74 -20.27 -13.70
N LEU A 599 10.06 -19.38 -12.99
CA LEU A 599 9.19 -18.38 -13.62
C LEU A 599 10.00 -17.24 -14.24
N VAL A 600 11.06 -16.77 -13.56
CA VAL A 600 12.04 -15.82 -14.11
C VAL A 600 12.66 -16.39 -15.37
N GLY A 601 13.14 -17.64 -15.35
CA GLY A 601 13.70 -18.31 -16.53
C GLY A 601 12.72 -18.33 -17.71
N THR A 602 11.44 -18.62 -17.44
CA THR A 602 10.37 -18.61 -18.45
C THR A 602 10.17 -17.23 -19.09
N ILE A 603 10.29 -16.15 -18.31
CA ILE A 603 10.21 -14.77 -18.81
C ILE A 603 11.48 -14.45 -19.63
N LYS A 604 12.66 -14.75 -19.09
CA LYS A 604 13.96 -14.44 -19.68
C LYS A 604 14.22 -15.18 -21.00
N GLU A 605 13.61 -16.34 -21.22
CA GLU A 605 13.60 -17.02 -22.52
C GLU A 605 12.96 -16.17 -23.64
N LEU A 606 11.97 -15.35 -23.31
CA LEU A 606 11.27 -14.47 -24.25
C LEU A 606 11.84 -13.05 -24.25
N CYS A 607 12.16 -12.53 -23.07
CA CYS A 607 12.57 -11.16 -22.81
C CYS A 607 13.80 -11.12 -21.88
N PRO A 608 15.01 -11.43 -22.37
CA PRO A 608 16.20 -11.53 -21.52
C PRO A 608 16.53 -10.23 -20.78
N ASP A 609 16.17 -9.08 -21.38
CA ASP A 609 16.48 -7.75 -20.87
C ASP A 609 15.39 -7.14 -19.96
N HIS A 610 14.21 -7.77 -19.83
CA HIS A 610 13.15 -7.26 -18.96
C HIS A 610 13.45 -7.62 -17.50
N LEU A 611 13.29 -6.67 -16.58
CA LEU A 611 13.49 -6.92 -15.15
C LEU A 611 12.35 -7.77 -14.56
N VAL A 612 12.69 -8.61 -13.58
CA VAL A 612 11.73 -9.45 -12.83
C VAL A 612 11.96 -9.29 -11.32
N THR A 613 10.88 -9.26 -10.55
CA THR A 613 10.87 -9.13 -9.09
C THR A 613 9.83 -10.02 -8.40
N VAL A 614 9.82 -9.96 -7.07
CA VAL A 614 8.77 -10.44 -6.17
C VAL A 614 8.34 -9.27 -5.29
N GLY A 615 7.04 -9.03 -5.14
CA GLY A 615 6.48 -8.07 -4.19
C GLY A 615 6.43 -8.65 -2.79
N GLN A 616 7.32 -8.23 -1.89
CA GLN A 616 7.41 -8.77 -0.53
C GLN A 616 6.82 -7.80 0.48
N ASP A 617 6.08 -8.30 1.48
CA ASP A 617 5.59 -7.46 2.58
C ASP A 617 6.58 -7.34 3.76
N GLU A 618 6.10 -6.90 4.93
CA GLU A 618 6.87 -6.76 6.19
C GLU A 618 7.30 -8.13 6.79
N ALA A 619 7.77 -9.04 5.93
CA ALA A 619 8.06 -10.45 6.16
C ALA A 619 9.17 -10.72 7.17
N LEU A 620 10.13 -9.80 7.30
CA LEU A 620 11.25 -9.91 8.24
C LEU A 620 10.81 -9.93 9.71
N GLY A 621 9.59 -9.50 10.02
CA GLY A 621 8.99 -9.63 11.35
C GLY A 621 8.26 -10.96 11.60
N ALA A 622 8.14 -11.83 10.59
CA ALA A 622 7.22 -12.96 10.60
C ALA A 622 7.74 -14.23 9.90
N GLN A 623 9.06 -14.40 9.73
CA GLN A 623 9.69 -15.61 9.16
C GLN A 623 9.16 -16.02 7.76
N ARG A 624 8.75 -15.03 6.96
CA ARG A 624 8.24 -15.22 5.59
C ARG A 624 9.35 -14.99 4.55
N PRO A 625 9.13 -15.28 3.25
CA PRO A 625 10.15 -15.15 2.23
C PRO A 625 10.92 -13.83 2.35
N SER A 626 12.25 -13.92 2.43
CA SER A 626 13.10 -12.77 2.71
C SER A 626 13.83 -12.30 1.45
N PRO A 627 13.91 -10.97 1.22
CA PRO A 627 14.70 -10.40 0.12
C PRO A 627 16.12 -10.94 0.06
N PHE A 628 16.81 -11.11 1.19
CA PHE A 628 18.18 -11.63 1.17
C PHE A 628 18.30 -13.06 0.63
N PHE A 629 17.22 -13.86 0.62
CA PHE A 629 17.25 -15.22 0.08
C PHE A 629 16.83 -15.25 -1.39
N TYR A 630 15.72 -14.61 -1.72
CA TYR A 630 15.18 -14.67 -3.09
C TYR A 630 15.88 -13.74 -4.05
N GLU A 631 16.74 -12.82 -3.56
CA GLU A 631 17.44 -11.89 -4.44
C GLU A 631 18.19 -12.60 -5.55
N GLN A 632 18.80 -13.77 -5.31
CA GLN A 632 19.49 -14.54 -6.36
C GLN A 632 18.60 -14.88 -7.57
N ALA A 633 17.29 -14.99 -7.38
CA ALA A 633 16.32 -15.34 -8.41
C ALA A 633 15.78 -14.13 -9.20
N VAL A 634 15.92 -12.91 -8.68
CA VAL A 634 15.28 -11.69 -9.21
C VAL A 634 16.29 -10.60 -9.58
N ASP A 635 15.86 -9.62 -10.38
CA ASP A 635 16.73 -8.53 -10.85
C ASP A 635 16.84 -7.36 -9.85
N TYR A 636 15.83 -7.20 -8.99
CA TYR A 636 15.76 -6.21 -7.91
C TYR A 636 14.87 -6.75 -6.77
N THR A 637 14.98 -6.19 -5.57
CA THR A 637 14.17 -6.60 -4.41
C THR A 637 13.16 -5.54 -4.02
N THR A 638 12.20 -5.92 -3.18
CA THR A 638 11.14 -5.02 -2.74
C THR A 638 10.77 -5.19 -1.28
N VAL A 639 10.03 -4.21 -0.75
CA VAL A 639 9.28 -4.34 0.49
C VAL A 639 7.98 -3.53 0.48
N HIS A 640 6.93 -4.01 1.14
CA HIS A 640 5.67 -3.32 1.34
C HIS A 640 5.55 -2.85 2.80
N SER A 641 5.61 -1.54 3.02
CA SER A 641 5.67 -0.95 4.35
C SER A 641 4.30 -0.43 4.81
N TRP A 642 3.65 -1.18 5.71
CA TRP A 642 2.25 -0.98 6.11
C TRP A 642 2.11 -0.64 7.60
N TRP A 643 2.35 -1.62 8.47
CA TRP A 643 2.01 -1.57 9.88
C TRP A 643 3.17 -1.09 10.74
N LEU A 644 4.40 -1.45 10.37
CA LEU A 644 5.63 -1.19 11.13
C LEU A 644 6.13 0.26 10.97
N ASN A 645 5.25 1.25 11.20
CA ASN A 645 5.57 2.67 11.03
C ASN A 645 6.72 3.16 11.94
N ASP A 646 7.02 2.45 13.03
CA ASP A 646 8.16 2.72 13.91
C ASP A 646 9.50 2.16 13.39
N TYR A 647 9.46 1.30 12.38
CA TYR A 647 10.62 0.53 11.91
C TYR A 647 10.93 0.77 10.43
N LEU A 648 10.47 1.89 9.84
CA LEU A 648 10.64 2.18 8.41
C LEU A 648 12.10 2.23 7.95
N VAL A 649 13.01 2.76 8.78
CA VAL A 649 14.46 2.76 8.50
C VAL A 649 15.02 1.34 8.55
N TRP A 650 14.58 0.53 9.52
CA TRP A 650 15.02 -0.86 9.65
C TRP A 650 14.53 -1.68 8.45
N ASP A 651 13.27 -1.52 8.08
CA ASP A 651 12.65 -2.22 6.97
C ASP A 651 13.36 -1.91 5.65
N GLY A 652 13.62 -0.62 5.36
CA GLY A 652 14.36 -0.22 4.17
C GLY A 652 15.82 -0.72 4.12
N ILE A 653 16.48 -0.87 5.27
CA ILE A 653 17.88 -1.34 5.35
C ILE A 653 17.96 -2.87 5.23
N PHE A 654 17.14 -3.61 5.97
CA PHE A 654 17.23 -5.09 6.04
C PHE A 654 16.53 -5.80 4.88
N THR A 655 15.86 -5.06 3.99
CA THR A 655 15.37 -5.57 2.70
C THR A 655 16.26 -5.19 1.53
N LYS A 656 17.23 -4.29 1.74
CA LYS A 656 18.17 -3.85 0.72
C LYS A 656 19.38 -4.77 0.63
N THR A 657 19.50 -5.46 -0.49
CA THR A 657 20.67 -6.30 -0.76
C THR A 657 21.88 -5.46 -1.16
N PRO A 658 23.10 -6.02 -1.04
CA PRO A 658 24.32 -5.27 -1.35
C PRO A 658 24.42 -4.82 -2.81
N ASP A 659 23.90 -5.65 -3.74
CA ASP A 659 24.19 -5.52 -5.17
C ASP A 659 22.98 -5.20 -6.05
N LYS A 660 21.78 -5.05 -5.47
CA LYS A 660 20.55 -4.79 -6.21
C LYS A 660 19.75 -3.60 -5.65
N PRO A 661 19.01 -2.87 -6.52
CA PRO A 661 18.06 -1.89 -6.06
C PRO A 661 17.01 -2.54 -5.16
N ASN A 662 16.58 -1.81 -4.15
CA ASN A 662 15.45 -2.18 -3.30
C ASN A 662 14.37 -1.12 -3.46
N LEU A 663 13.17 -1.52 -3.86
CA LEU A 663 12.04 -0.62 -4.06
C LEU A 663 11.03 -0.79 -2.92
N ILE A 664 10.64 0.31 -2.28
CA ILE A 664 9.48 0.28 -1.38
C ILE A 664 8.23 0.21 -2.28
N GLN A 665 7.89 -1.01 -2.71
CA GLN A 665 7.01 -1.28 -3.86
C GLN A 665 5.52 -1.14 -3.50
N GLU A 666 5.19 -1.17 -2.23
CA GLU A 666 3.91 -0.68 -1.74
C GLU A 666 4.11 0.08 -0.43
N THR A 667 3.52 1.26 -0.34
CA THR A 667 3.47 2.00 0.91
C THR A 667 2.19 2.81 0.98
N GLY A 668 1.64 2.98 2.16
CA GLY A 668 0.39 3.69 2.39
C GLY A 668 0.06 3.68 3.88
N ILE A 669 -1.05 4.30 4.27
CA ILE A 669 -1.45 4.38 5.68
C ILE A 669 -2.74 3.60 5.90
N MET A 670 -2.64 2.47 6.61
CA MET A 670 -3.82 1.68 6.97
C MET A 670 -4.79 2.48 7.83
N TYR A 671 -6.08 2.23 7.60
CA TYR A 671 -7.16 2.77 8.40
C TYR A 671 -7.11 2.21 9.82
N VAL A 672 -7.29 3.10 10.80
CA VAL A 672 -7.36 2.74 12.21
C VAL A 672 -8.41 3.58 12.91
N GLU A 673 -9.08 2.95 13.88
CA GLU A 673 -10.23 3.51 14.57
C GLU A 673 -9.89 3.96 16.00
N THR A 674 -10.66 4.92 16.49
CA THR A 674 -10.81 5.16 17.93
C THR A 674 -11.62 4.03 18.58
N PRO A 675 -11.58 3.85 19.92
CA PRO A 675 -12.33 2.79 20.60
C PRO A 675 -13.86 2.80 20.36
N ASP A 676 -14.42 3.94 19.94
CA ASP A 676 -15.82 4.15 19.57
C ASP A 676 -16.09 4.03 18.05
N GLY A 677 -15.11 3.61 17.24
CA GLY A 677 -15.29 3.29 15.82
C GLY A 677 -15.27 4.49 14.87
N ARG A 678 -14.70 5.63 15.27
CA ARG A 678 -14.45 6.78 14.38
C ARG A 678 -13.05 6.70 13.79
N ALA A 679 -12.85 7.35 12.64
CA ALA A 679 -11.50 7.50 12.08
C ALA A 679 -10.57 8.19 13.10
N LYS A 680 -9.43 7.55 13.40
CA LYS A 680 -8.46 8.09 14.37
C LYS A 680 -7.58 9.21 13.80
N ARG A 681 -7.37 9.22 12.47
CA ARG A 681 -6.46 10.15 11.78
C ARG A 681 -7.25 11.00 10.77
N SER A 682 -6.87 12.26 10.66
CA SER A 682 -7.26 13.17 9.60
C SER A 682 -6.46 12.92 8.32
N GLU A 683 -6.99 13.34 7.16
CA GLU A 683 -6.26 13.23 5.88
C GLU A 683 -4.92 14.00 5.90
N ALA A 684 -4.80 15.08 6.67
CA ALA A 684 -3.56 15.81 6.85
C ALA A 684 -2.48 15.00 7.61
N GLU A 685 -2.87 14.25 8.65
CA GLU A 685 -1.98 13.32 9.35
C GLU A 685 -1.56 12.17 8.42
N LEU A 686 -2.49 11.62 7.63
CA LEU A 686 -2.16 10.55 6.66
C LEU A 686 -1.12 11.03 5.64
N ARG A 687 -1.29 12.24 5.09
CA ARG A 687 -0.29 12.90 4.22
C ARG A 687 1.07 13.06 4.91
N SER A 688 1.09 13.52 6.16
CA SER A 688 2.34 13.72 6.93
C SER A 688 3.11 12.41 7.09
N ILE A 689 2.41 11.34 7.47
CA ILE A 689 3.04 10.02 7.62
C ILE A 689 3.54 9.50 6.27
N LEU A 690 2.74 9.63 5.19
CA LEU A 690 3.13 9.20 3.85
C LEU A 690 4.37 9.95 3.34
N GLU A 691 4.45 11.26 3.57
CA GLU A 691 5.63 12.08 3.27
C GLU A 691 6.88 11.49 3.93
N ARG A 692 6.80 11.15 5.22
CA ARG A 692 7.91 10.54 5.95
C ARG A 692 8.29 9.16 5.40
N LYS A 693 7.32 8.34 4.99
CA LYS A 693 7.59 7.05 4.36
C LYS A 693 8.41 7.21 3.08
N TYR A 694 8.07 8.18 2.23
CA TYR A 694 8.86 8.50 1.03
C TYR A 694 10.27 9.01 1.38
N ALA A 695 10.39 9.90 2.37
CA ALA A 695 11.70 10.37 2.83
C ALA A 695 12.60 9.21 3.30
N TYR A 696 12.07 8.27 4.09
CA TYR A 696 12.81 7.08 4.54
C TYR A 696 13.16 6.11 3.40
N ALA A 697 12.29 5.97 2.39
CA ALA A 697 12.56 5.14 1.22
C ALA A 697 13.84 5.59 0.48
N PHE A 698 14.05 6.91 0.35
CA PHE A 698 15.29 7.45 -0.23
C PHE A 698 16.46 7.42 0.77
N SER A 699 16.23 7.67 2.06
CA SER A 699 17.30 7.77 3.05
C SER A 699 18.01 6.45 3.34
N THR A 700 17.32 5.32 3.18
CA THR A 700 17.88 3.97 3.39
C THR A 700 18.68 3.46 2.18
N GLY A 701 18.89 4.30 1.16
CA GLY A 701 19.53 3.91 -0.09
C GLY A 701 18.62 3.06 -1.00
N GLY A 702 17.30 3.09 -0.76
CA GLY A 702 16.29 2.50 -1.62
C GLY A 702 16.14 3.26 -2.94
N ALA A 703 15.52 2.62 -3.93
CA ALA A 703 15.33 3.14 -5.27
C ALA A 703 14.16 4.15 -5.38
N GLY A 704 13.37 4.29 -4.32
CA GLY A 704 12.18 5.14 -4.27
C GLY A 704 11.00 4.41 -3.62
N ALA A 705 9.80 4.92 -3.84
CA ALA A 705 8.57 4.39 -3.26
C ALA A 705 7.40 4.38 -4.25
N ILE A 706 6.49 3.43 -4.06
CA ILE A 706 5.22 3.32 -4.78
C ILE A 706 4.07 3.42 -3.77
N HIS A 707 3.20 4.42 -3.93
CA HIS A 707 2.04 4.60 -3.06
C HIS A 707 0.91 3.64 -3.45
N TRP A 708 0.37 2.90 -2.48
CA TRP A 708 -0.89 2.18 -2.61
C TRP A 708 -2.03 3.04 -2.09
N ILE A 709 -2.93 3.56 -2.93
CA ILE A 709 -3.16 3.33 -4.37
C ILE A 709 -3.70 4.65 -4.97
N TRP A 710 -3.75 4.83 -6.29
CA TRP A 710 -4.33 6.04 -6.87
C TRP A 710 -5.80 6.24 -6.47
N ASN A 711 -6.66 5.29 -6.82
CA ASN A 711 -8.11 5.33 -6.55
C ASN A 711 -8.48 4.46 -5.34
N THR A 712 -9.22 5.00 -4.37
CA THR A 712 -9.81 4.19 -3.30
C THR A 712 -10.68 3.06 -3.87
N ASN A 713 -10.56 1.85 -3.30
CA ASN A 713 -11.27 0.67 -3.75
C ASN A 713 -12.46 0.33 -2.84
N PHE A 714 -13.59 0.98 -3.10
CA PHE A 714 -14.80 0.86 -2.29
C PHE A 714 -15.74 -0.30 -2.70
N TYR A 715 -15.34 -1.14 -3.66
CA TYR A 715 -16.06 -2.37 -4.04
C TYR A 715 -15.53 -3.63 -3.35
N MET A 716 -14.74 -3.48 -2.29
CA MET A 716 -14.29 -4.59 -1.44
C MET A 716 -15.17 -4.73 -0.20
N ASP A 717 -15.21 -5.92 0.36
CA ASP A 717 -15.84 -6.21 1.66
C ASP A 717 -14.92 -5.89 2.86
N ASN A 718 -13.76 -5.27 2.58
CA ASN A 718 -12.82 -4.78 3.56
C ASN A 718 -12.90 -3.24 3.67
N ALA A 719 -13.32 -2.74 4.82
CA ALA A 719 -13.42 -1.29 5.08
C ALA A 719 -12.08 -0.56 4.93
N ASN A 720 -10.96 -1.23 5.22
CA ASN A 720 -9.63 -0.64 5.10
C ASN A 720 -9.33 -0.19 3.65
N GLU A 721 -9.70 -1.01 2.67
CA GLU A 721 -9.50 -0.73 1.23
C GLU A 721 -10.35 0.45 0.73
N SER A 722 -11.42 0.77 1.47
CA SER A 722 -12.30 1.90 1.21
C SER A 722 -11.78 3.23 1.79
N HIS A 723 -10.70 3.19 2.59
CA HIS A 723 -10.08 4.39 3.16
C HIS A 723 -8.77 4.78 2.47
N ILE A 724 -7.96 3.78 2.08
CA ILE A 724 -6.65 4.01 1.50
C ILE A 724 -6.76 4.52 0.05
N GLY A 725 -5.84 5.41 -0.32
CA GLY A 725 -5.67 5.88 -1.70
C GLY A 725 -5.51 7.39 -1.83
N ALA A 726 -4.91 7.87 -2.92
CA ALA A 726 -4.66 9.29 -3.19
C ALA A 726 -5.94 10.06 -3.57
N LEU A 727 -6.91 9.38 -4.18
CA LEU A 727 -8.22 9.93 -4.52
C LEU A 727 -9.31 9.32 -3.63
N ARG A 728 -10.30 10.14 -3.29
CA ARG A 728 -11.54 9.72 -2.62
C ARG A 728 -12.43 8.94 -3.58
N ALA A 729 -13.45 8.28 -3.05
CA ALA A 729 -14.41 7.53 -3.87
C ALA A 729 -15.22 8.42 -4.83
N ASP A 730 -15.29 9.73 -4.59
CA ASP A 730 -15.89 10.73 -5.49
C ASP A 730 -14.95 11.20 -6.61
N GLY A 731 -13.69 10.74 -6.64
CA GLY A 731 -12.68 11.10 -7.64
C GLY A 731 -11.81 12.30 -7.29
N THR A 732 -12.04 12.97 -6.16
CA THR A 732 -11.25 14.14 -5.75
C THR A 732 -9.98 13.75 -5.01
N GLU A 733 -8.90 14.50 -5.23
CA GLU A 733 -7.60 14.28 -4.61
C GLU A 733 -7.64 14.58 -3.09
N LYS A 734 -7.08 13.66 -2.30
CA LYS A 734 -6.78 13.87 -0.88
C LYS A 734 -5.45 14.60 -0.72
N PRO A 735 -5.18 15.19 0.45
CA PRO A 735 -3.86 15.70 0.79
C PRO A 735 -2.70 14.75 0.49
N GLU A 736 -2.87 13.42 0.61
CA GLU A 736 -1.83 12.45 0.23
C GLU A 736 -1.33 12.59 -1.22
N ALA A 737 -2.16 13.09 -2.15
CA ALA A 737 -1.74 13.36 -3.52
C ALA A 737 -0.62 14.41 -3.60
N ASP A 738 -0.61 15.41 -2.70
CA ASP A 738 0.42 16.46 -2.62
C ASP A 738 1.83 15.83 -2.49
N VAL A 739 1.96 14.70 -1.77
CA VAL A 739 3.23 13.96 -1.65
C VAL A 739 3.76 13.54 -3.01
N SER A 740 2.90 13.05 -3.90
CA SER A 740 3.29 12.65 -5.27
C SER A 740 3.73 13.87 -6.08
N TYR A 741 2.96 14.97 -6.06
CA TYR A 741 3.32 16.20 -6.76
C TYR A 741 4.65 16.78 -6.29
N ASP A 742 4.90 16.81 -4.98
CA ASP A 742 6.09 17.44 -4.42
C ASP A 742 7.34 16.58 -4.65
N PHE A 743 7.26 15.26 -4.44
CA PHE A 743 8.36 14.35 -4.75
C PHE A 743 8.59 14.26 -6.26
N GLY A 744 7.54 14.25 -7.07
CA GLY A 744 7.63 14.26 -8.53
C GLY A 744 8.43 15.47 -9.04
N ARG A 745 8.13 16.68 -8.55
CA ARG A 745 8.92 17.89 -8.87
C ARG A 745 10.37 17.78 -8.39
N PHE A 746 10.58 17.32 -7.15
CA PHE A 746 11.92 17.22 -6.56
C PHE A 746 12.80 16.19 -7.30
N ILE A 747 12.27 15.01 -7.60
CA ILE A 747 12.99 13.96 -8.33
C ILE A 747 13.23 14.36 -9.78
N ALA A 748 12.29 15.03 -10.45
CA ALA A 748 12.53 15.56 -11.78
C ALA A 748 13.75 16.51 -11.84
N ALA A 749 13.95 17.32 -10.79
CA ALA A 749 15.09 18.23 -10.68
C ALA A 749 16.40 17.55 -10.25
N THR A 750 16.34 16.41 -9.55
CA THR A 750 17.51 15.79 -8.90
C THR A 750 17.89 14.42 -9.43
N ARG A 751 17.12 13.81 -10.33
CA ARG A 751 17.32 12.41 -10.75
C ARG A 751 18.73 12.04 -11.20
N ASP A 752 19.46 12.96 -11.82
CA ASP A 752 20.81 12.69 -12.32
C ASP A 752 21.85 12.58 -11.19
N LEU A 753 21.50 12.99 -9.97
CA LEU A 753 22.34 12.80 -8.77
C LEU A 753 22.49 11.32 -8.40
N PHE A 754 21.49 10.49 -8.70
CA PHE A 754 21.36 9.10 -8.20
C PHE A 754 22.26 8.11 -8.97
N THR A 755 23.56 8.39 -9.01
CA THR A 755 24.61 7.57 -9.62
C THR A 755 25.73 7.28 -8.62
N ASP A 756 26.22 6.04 -8.62
CA ASP A 756 27.41 5.63 -7.88
C ASP A 756 27.41 6.07 -6.40
N ARG A 757 26.33 5.73 -5.68
CA ARG A 757 26.20 6.04 -4.24
C ARG A 757 27.37 5.44 -3.45
N GLU A 758 27.89 6.16 -2.47
CA GLU A 758 28.87 5.62 -1.53
C GLU A 758 28.18 4.66 -0.53
N LEU A 759 28.91 3.62 -0.08
CA LEU A 759 28.38 2.63 0.86
C LEU A 759 28.81 2.98 2.27
N GLU A 760 27.93 2.69 3.22
CA GLU A 760 28.15 2.88 4.65
C GLU A 760 29.32 2.03 5.17
N ASP A 761 30.14 2.64 6.03
CA ASP A 761 31.29 2.00 6.70
C ASP A 761 30.87 0.98 7.77
N ILE A 762 29.61 1.03 8.22
CA ILE A 762 29.04 0.11 9.21
C ILE A 762 28.10 -0.88 8.52
N VAL A 763 28.23 -2.15 8.88
CA VAL A 763 27.32 -3.23 8.48
C VAL A 763 26.68 -3.86 9.71
N ALA A 764 25.38 -4.15 9.67
CA ALA A 764 24.70 -5.01 10.65
C ALA A 764 24.32 -6.35 10.01
N VAL A 765 24.68 -7.46 10.66
CA VAL A 765 24.33 -8.81 10.22
C VAL A 765 22.99 -9.22 10.82
N PHE A 766 22.03 -9.63 9.98
CA PHE A 766 20.74 -10.17 10.42
C PHE A 766 20.88 -11.66 10.76
N PRO A 767 20.66 -12.07 12.03
CA PRO A 767 20.92 -13.44 12.47
C PRO A 767 19.73 -14.37 12.15
N TYR A 768 19.66 -14.85 10.90
CA TYR A 768 18.57 -15.73 10.43
C TYR A 768 18.48 -17.07 11.15
N SER A 769 19.60 -17.65 11.62
CA SER A 769 19.54 -18.87 12.43
C SER A 769 18.72 -18.66 13.70
N ASN A 770 18.75 -17.45 14.26
CA ASN A 770 17.92 -17.08 15.40
C ASN A 770 16.50 -16.72 14.97
N ASP A 771 16.37 -15.88 13.95
CA ASP A 771 15.07 -15.42 13.45
C ASP A 771 14.17 -16.58 13.06
N PHE A 772 14.69 -17.56 12.33
CA PHE A 772 13.95 -18.75 11.88
C PHE A 772 13.87 -19.87 12.93
N SER A 773 14.43 -19.67 14.12
CA SER A 773 14.36 -20.67 15.18
C SER A 773 13.02 -20.62 15.93
N ASN A 774 12.86 -21.55 16.87
CA ASN A 774 11.75 -21.55 17.82
C ASN A 774 11.89 -20.50 18.94
N ARG A 775 12.93 -19.65 18.91
CA ARG A 775 13.23 -18.58 19.88
C ARG A 775 13.79 -17.36 19.13
N ALA A 776 12.91 -16.65 18.43
CA ALA A 776 13.29 -15.52 17.61
C ALA A 776 13.48 -14.23 18.45
N PHE A 777 14.67 -13.64 18.34
CA PHE A 777 15.07 -12.37 18.97
C PHE A 777 15.64 -11.36 17.96
N ALA A 778 15.98 -11.81 16.75
CA ALA A 778 16.58 -11.01 15.69
C ALA A 778 15.81 -9.71 15.39
N PHE A 779 14.48 -9.78 15.25
CA PHE A 779 13.64 -8.61 15.03
C PHE A 779 13.82 -7.56 16.15
N GLN A 780 13.73 -7.98 17.41
CA GLN A 780 13.84 -7.08 18.56
C GLN A 780 15.25 -6.49 18.71
N SER A 781 16.29 -7.27 18.44
CA SER A 781 17.68 -6.79 18.57
C SER A 781 18.05 -5.82 17.45
N THR A 782 17.66 -6.11 16.21
CA THR A 782 18.04 -5.30 15.03
C THR A 782 17.20 -4.03 14.89
N THR A 783 15.91 -4.04 15.24
CA THR A 783 15.09 -2.80 15.28
C THR A 783 15.62 -1.83 16.33
N ARG A 784 15.99 -2.33 17.52
CA ARG A 784 16.60 -1.49 18.56
C ARG A 784 17.97 -0.98 18.17
N LEU A 785 18.83 -1.83 17.58
CA LEU A 785 20.11 -1.39 17.01
C LEU A 785 19.87 -0.24 16.03
N THR A 786 18.89 -0.38 15.14
CA THR A 786 18.60 0.63 14.11
C THR A 786 18.22 1.97 14.73
N ARG A 787 17.31 1.95 15.72
CA ARG A 787 16.91 3.17 16.44
C ARG A 787 18.11 3.84 17.08
N LEU A 788 18.87 3.12 17.90
CA LEU A 788 19.98 3.72 18.65
C LEU A 788 21.15 4.16 17.76
N LEU A 789 21.46 3.41 16.70
CA LEU A 789 22.58 3.71 15.83
C LEU A 789 22.25 4.84 14.85
N ALA A 790 21.12 4.76 14.16
CA ALA A 790 20.75 5.73 13.12
C ALA A 790 20.12 7.01 13.69
N TYR A 791 19.32 6.92 14.77
CA TYR A 791 18.65 8.08 15.36
C TYR A 791 19.49 8.72 16.46
N ASP A 792 19.99 7.98 17.45
CA ASP A 792 20.68 8.62 18.58
C ASP A 792 22.16 8.91 18.30
N LEU A 793 22.86 7.99 17.63
CA LEU A 793 24.28 8.18 17.28
C LEU A 793 24.51 8.87 15.93
N LYS A 794 23.46 8.98 15.10
CA LYS A 794 23.53 9.52 13.73
C LYS A 794 24.59 8.82 12.87
N LEU A 795 24.71 7.50 13.08
CA LEU A 795 25.63 6.63 12.35
C LEU A 795 24.81 5.73 11.41
N PRO A 796 24.76 6.02 10.11
CA PRO A 796 24.08 5.15 9.17
C PRO A 796 24.87 3.86 8.95
N PHE A 797 24.13 2.83 8.56
CA PHE A 797 24.66 1.50 8.32
C PHE A 797 23.88 0.82 7.19
N ARG A 798 24.45 -0.25 6.66
CA ARG A 798 23.78 -1.17 5.73
C ARG A 798 23.66 -2.56 6.34
N ALA A 799 22.79 -3.42 5.79
CA ALA A 799 22.60 -4.76 6.31
C ALA A 799 23.26 -5.84 5.45
N ALA A 800 23.47 -7.00 6.07
CA ALA A 800 23.82 -8.25 5.40
C ALA A 800 23.11 -9.43 6.06
N SER A 801 22.93 -10.50 5.30
CA SER A 801 22.38 -11.77 5.79
C SER A 801 23.48 -12.62 6.42
N GLU A 802 23.16 -13.29 7.54
CA GLU A 802 24.01 -14.35 8.11
C GLU A 802 24.44 -15.39 7.07
N TYR A 803 23.59 -15.73 6.10
CA TYR A 803 23.86 -16.78 5.11
C TYR A 803 24.50 -16.27 3.81
N HIS A 804 24.75 -14.96 3.68
CA HIS A 804 25.26 -14.33 2.45
C HIS A 804 26.33 -13.28 2.78
N LEU A 805 27.37 -13.69 3.54
CA LEU A 805 28.42 -12.80 4.06
C LEU A 805 29.51 -12.48 3.02
N ASP A 806 29.59 -13.26 1.95
CA ASP A 806 30.57 -13.11 0.87
C ASP A 806 30.46 -11.73 0.20
N ALA A 807 29.25 -11.17 0.10
CA ALA A 807 29.01 -9.83 -0.42
C ALA A 807 29.80 -8.73 0.32
N LEU A 808 30.11 -8.94 1.61
CA LEU A 808 30.91 -7.99 2.39
C LEU A 808 32.37 -7.92 1.94
N ARG A 809 32.89 -8.94 1.23
CA ARG A 809 34.27 -8.94 0.71
C ARG A 809 34.46 -7.98 -0.45
N GLN A 810 33.41 -7.69 -1.23
CA GLN A 810 33.50 -6.79 -2.38
C GLN A 810 33.82 -5.36 -1.96
N LYS A 811 33.20 -4.90 -0.87
CA LYS A 811 33.50 -3.62 -0.22
C LYS A 811 33.47 -3.82 1.29
N ALA A 812 34.64 -4.08 1.86
CA ALA A 812 34.82 -4.37 3.27
C ALA A 812 34.36 -3.18 4.15
N PRO A 813 33.48 -3.40 5.15
CA PRO A 813 33.14 -2.38 6.12
C PRO A 813 34.28 -2.15 7.12
N LYS A 814 34.27 -1.00 7.79
CA LYS A 814 35.15 -0.75 8.94
C LYS A 814 34.63 -1.43 10.20
N LEU A 815 33.31 -1.44 10.40
CA LEU A 815 32.63 -2.01 11.57
C LEU A 815 31.53 -2.97 11.14
N ILE A 816 31.49 -4.14 11.77
CA ILE A 816 30.44 -5.14 11.63
C ILE A 816 29.76 -5.33 12.98
N LEU A 817 28.44 -5.24 13.00
CA LEU A 817 27.60 -5.41 14.18
C LEU A 817 26.83 -6.73 14.08
N LEU A 818 26.96 -7.56 15.11
CA LEU A 818 26.20 -8.81 15.27
C LEU A 818 25.39 -8.73 16.59
N PRO A 819 24.17 -8.16 16.54
CA PRO A 819 23.40 -7.81 17.74
C PRO A 819 22.65 -9.00 18.33
N SER A 820 23.09 -9.47 19.51
CA SER A 820 22.40 -10.47 20.32
C SER A 820 21.91 -11.70 19.54
N PRO A 821 22.75 -12.34 18.69
CA PRO A 821 22.29 -13.42 17.82
C PRO A 821 21.80 -14.63 18.63
N HIS A 822 22.33 -14.83 19.84
CA HIS A 822 22.16 -16.04 20.67
C HIS A 822 22.70 -17.30 20.01
N ASN A 823 22.10 -17.73 18.90
CA ASN A 823 22.49 -18.86 18.08
C ASN A 823 22.80 -18.40 16.65
N MET A 824 23.79 -19.04 16.04
CA MET A 824 24.25 -18.71 14.68
C MET A 824 24.79 -19.98 14.01
N ASP A 825 24.67 -20.08 12.70
CA ASP A 825 25.27 -21.14 11.90
C ASP A 825 26.80 -21.11 12.05
N SER A 826 27.39 -22.29 12.25
CA SER A 826 28.83 -22.39 12.51
C SER A 826 29.67 -21.97 11.31
N ARG A 827 29.22 -22.27 10.08
CA ARG A 827 29.96 -21.86 8.87
C ARG A 827 29.88 -20.35 8.67
N ALA A 828 28.70 -19.77 8.89
CA ALA A 828 28.51 -18.32 8.82
C ALA A 828 29.39 -17.58 9.84
N LEU A 829 29.46 -18.07 11.09
CA LEU A 829 30.36 -17.48 12.09
C LEU A 829 31.83 -17.61 11.68
N ASP A 830 32.26 -18.78 11.21
CA ASP A 830 33.64 -18.99 10.74
C ASP A 830 33.97 -18.03 9.59
N GLU A 831 33.09 -17.89 8.61
CA GLU A 831 33.25 -16.96 7.49
C GLU A 831 33.35 -15.50 7.96
N LEU A 832 32.50 -15.09 8.91
CA LEU A 832 32.55 -13.76 9.50
C LEU A 832 33.88 -13.49 10.20
N LEU A 833 34.40 -14.46 10.97
CA LEU A 833 35.68 -14.34 11.65
C LEU A 833 36.85 -14.27 10.66
N GLU A 834 36.82 -15.07 9.59
CA GLU A 834 37.83 -14.98 8.52
C GLU A 834 37.78 -13.64 7.79
N LEU A 835 36.58 -13.12 7.50
CA LEU A 835 36.41 -11.78 6.93
C LEU A 835 37.09 -10.70 7.79
N VAL A 836 36.90 -10.76 9.11
CA VAL A 836 37.54 -9.85 10.06
C VAL A 836 39.06 -9.99 10.02
N LYS A 837 39.58 -11.22 10.04
CA LYS A 837 41.03 -11.50 9.98
C LYS A 837 41.67 -10.95 8.71
N ASP A 838 40.98 -11.06 7.57
CA ASP A 838 41.51 -10.73 6.25
C ASP A 838 41.47 -9.23 5.93
N THR A 839 40.35 -8.58 6.27
CA THR A 839 40.02 -7.20 5.85
C THR A 839 40.52 -6.14 6.81
N GLY A 840 40.71 -6.48 8.09
CA GLY A 840 41.00 -5.49 9.13
C GLY A 840 39.77 -4.87 9.77
N ALA A 841 38.56 -5.35 9.44
CA ALA A 841 37.33 -4.87 10.05
C ALA A 841 37.30 -5.08 11.57
N THR A 842 36.49 -4.28 12.26
CA THR A 842 36.12 -4.50 13.66
C THR A 842 34.80 -5.24 13.71
N LEU A 843 34.75 -6.39 14.40
CA LEU A 843 33.49 -7.07 14.70
C LEU A 843 33.07 -6.74 16.13
N LEU A 844 31.89 -6.15 16.30
CA LEU A 844 31.19 -6.06 17.58
C LEU A 844 30.09 -7.12 17.63
N ALA A 845 30.17 -8.01 18.61
CA ALA A 845 29.11 -8.98 18.90
C ALA A 845 28.64 -8.85 20.35
N THR A 846 27.34 -9.03 20.58
CA THR A 846 26.73 -8.98 21.92
C THR A 846 25.99 -10.29 22.21
N GLY A 847 25.97 -10.73 23.46
CA GLY A 847 25.32 -11.96 23.87
C GLY A 847 26.13 -13.24 23.57
N PRO A 848 25.50 -14.42 23.73
CA PRO A 848 26.15 -15.70 23.49
C PRO A 848 26.59 -15.87 22.04
N LEU A 849 27.78 -16.45 21.85
CA LEU A 849 28.32 -16.82 20.54
C LEU A 849 28.72 -18.30 20.46
N GLY A 850 28.65 -19.04 21.55
CA GLY A 850 28.99 -20.46 21.63
C GLY A 850 27.84 -21.40 21.26
N LEU A 851 26.66 -20.91 20.88
CA LEU A 851 25.53 -21.73 20.46
C LEU A 851 25.46 -21.87 18.93
N ASP A 852 25.42 -23.09 18.43
CA ASP A 852 25.15 -23.34 17.01
C ASP A 852 23.70 -23.04 16.64
N ALA A 853 23.37 -23.11 15.34
CA ALA A 853 22.04 -22.79 14.82
C ALA A 853 20.89 -23.57 15.50
N TYR A 854 21.16 -24.75 16.09
CA TYR A 854 20.18 -25.58 16.78
C TYR A 854 20.23 -25.44 18.32
N TRP A 855 20.78 -24.34 18.82
CA TRP A 855 20.90 -24.02 20.26
C TRP A 855 21.81 -24.98 21.04
N ARG A 856 22.74 -25.66 20.38
CA ARG A 856 23.69 -26.57 21.05
C ARG A 856 24.95 -25.83 21.47
N PRO A 857 25.46 -26.04 22.69
CA PRO A 857 26.75 -25.49 23.10
C PRO A 857 27.90 -26.05 22.24
N THR A 858 28.84 -25.18 21.87
CA THR A 858 30.03 -25.50 21.08
C THR A 858 31.26 -24.84 21.67
N THR A 859 32.44 -25.28 21.23
CA THR A 859 33.74 -24.71 21.64
C THR A 859 34.33 -23.77 20.58
N ARG A 860 33.53 -23.33 19.59
CA ARG A 860 33.98 -22.67 18.35
C ARG A 860 34.73 -21.34 18.52
N LEU A 861 34.64 -20.73 19.70
CA LEU A 861 35.33 -19.48 20.03
C LEU A 861 36.28 -19.58 21.23
N ASP A 862 36.51 -20.78 21.77
CA ASP A 862 37.32 -20.95 22.98
C ASP A 862 38.80 -20.62 22.75
N ALA A 863 39.29 -20.85 21.53
CA ALA A 863 40.63 -20.43 21.13
C ALA A 863 40.82 -18.90 21.11
N VAL A 864 39.73 -18.12 20.98
CA VAL A 864 39.77 -16.66 20.87
C VAL A 864 39.40 -15.98 22.19
N LEU A 865 38.33 -16.42 22.85
CA LEU A 865 37.79 -15.78 24.06
C LEU A 865 38.01 -16.61 25.34
N GLY A 866 38.72 -17.74 25.27
CA GLY A 866 38.91 -18.69 26.38
C GLY A 866 37.70 -19.60 26.61
N GLU A 867 37.82 -20.62 27.47
CA GLU A 867 36.68 -21.51 27.78
C GLU A 867 35.54 -20.75 28.47
N ARG A 868 34.31 -20.94 27.97
CA ARG A 868 33.11 -20.28 28.47
C ARG A 868 31.99 -21.28 28.72
N ARG A 869 30.99 -20.87 29.49
CA ARG A 869 29.74 -21.62 29.68
C ARG A 869 28.54 -20.69 29.65
N LEU A 870 27.39 -21.23 29.26
CA LEU A 870 26.13 -20.52 29.33
C LEU A 870 25.71 -20.27 30.78
N ALA A 871 25.09 -19.12 31.00
CA ALA A 871 24.42 -18.74 32.23
C ALA A 871 23.17 -17.93 31.91
N ASN A 872 22.22 -17.91 32.85
CA ASN A 872 21.05 -17.03 32.74
C ASN A 872 21.47 -15.60 33.04
N VAL A 873 20.84 -14.65 32.35
CA VAL A 873 20.86 -13.26 32.79
C VAL A 873 20.07 -13.10 34.09
N ARG A 874 20.45 -12.11 34.90
CA ARG A 874 19.70 -11.66 36.06
C ARG A 874 18.84 -10.45 35.69
N ARG A 875 17.87 -10.12 36.55
CA ARG A 875 16.99 -8.95 36.39
C ARG A 875 17.79 -7.66 36.19
N GLU A 876 18.85 -7.49 36.96
CA GLU A 876 19.82 -6.41 36.83
C GLU A 876 21.23 -7.02 36.76
N GLU A 877 21.99 -6.56 35.77
CA GLU A 877 23.39 -6.91 35.50
C GLU A 877 24.21 -5.61 35.43
N MET A 878 25.53 -5.75 35.39
CA MET A 878 26.45 -4.62 35.24
C MET A 878 27.48 -4.95 34.16
N LEU A 879 27.64 -4.04 33.19
CA LEU A 879 28.63 -4.15 32.13
C LEU A 879 29.74 -3.11 32.31
N GLY A 880 30.99 -3.58 32.33
CA GLY A 880 32.15 -2.69 32.20
C GLY A 880 32.45 -2.34 30.74
N VAL A 881 32.36 -1.05 30.38
CA VAL A 881 32.79 -0.51 29.05
C VAL A 881 33.70 0.68 29.28
N ASN A 882 34.93 0.65 28.75
CA ASN A 882 35.90 1.76 28.85
C ASN A 882 36.10 2.31 30.28
N GLY A 883 36.16 1.41 31.27
CA GLY A 883 36.30 1.79 32.68
C GLY A 883 35.02 2.34 33.35
N ARG A 884 33.91 2.49 32.61
CA ARG A 884 32.59 2.85 33.14
C ARG A 884 31.81 1.60 33.49
N LEU A 885 31.04 1.67 34.57
CA LEU A 885 30.11 0.63 35.00
C LEU A 885 28.70 1.02 34.56
N LEU A 886 28.13 0.27 33.62
CA LEU A 886 26.85 0.57 33.00
C LEU A 886 25.81 -0.47 33.45
N PRO A 887 24.72 -0.05 34.10
CA PRO A 887 23.66 -0.95 34.53
C PRO A 887 22.90 -1.50 33.31
N VAL A 888 22.66 -2.81 33.28
CA VAL A 888 21.92 -3.52 32.23
C VAL A 888 20.71 -4.19 32.85
N SER A 889 19.53 -4.04 32.25
CA SER A 889 18.26 -4.41 32.91
C SER A 889 17.44 -5.36 32.04
N PHE A 890 17.16 -6.58 32.52
CA PHE A 890 16.37 -7.59 31.79
C PHE A 890 14.99 -7.76 32.43
N GLY A 891 14.03 -6.92 32.00
CA GLY A 891 12.67 -6.88 32.55
C GLY A 891 11.73 -8.00 32.06
N HIS A 892 10.49 -7.99 32.53
CA HIS A 892 9.43 -8.93 32.13
C HIS A 892 9.88 -10.40 32.21
N ARG A 893 9.78 -11.14 31.10
CA ARG A 893 10.12 -12.57 31.02
C ARG A 893 11.55 -12.81 30.52
N ARG A 894 12.37 -11.76 30.34
CA ARG A 894 13.69 -11.87 29.72
C ARG A 894 14.62 -12.84 30.43
N ILE A 895 14.60 -12.90 31.77
CA ILE A 895 15.43 -13.82 32.54
C ILE A 895 15.16 -15.31 32.25
N ALA A 896 14.00 -15.63 31.65
CA ALA A 896 13.64 -16.98 31.20
C ALA A 896 13.89 -17.20 29.71
N GLU A 897 14.02 -16.12 28.92
CA GLU A 897 14.12 -16.15 27.47
C GLU A 897 15.58 -16.08 26.98
N VAL A 898 16.42 -15.28 27.63
CA VAL A 898 17.76 -14.93 27.12
C VAL A 898 18.88 -15.49 27.98
N ALA A 899 20.01 -15.78 27.33
CA ALA A 899 21.20 -16.30 27.98
C ALA A 899 22.37 -15.32 27.85
N LYS A 900 23.38 -15.51 28.71
CA LYS A 900 24.70 -14.90 28.60
C LYS A 900 25.78 -15.97 28.65
N GLU A 901 27.01 -15.60 28.31
CA GLU A 901 28.17 -16.45 28.53
C GLU A 901 29.08 -15.89 29.62
N ILE A 902 29.69 -16.79 30.39
CA ILE A 902 30.66 -16.42 31.42
C ILE A 902 31.88 -17.34 31.35
N PRO A 903 33.07 -16.90 31.83
CA PRO A 903 34.25 -17.75 31.88
C PRO A 903 34.01 -19.07 32.63
N ALA A 904 34.51 -20.18 32.09
CA ALA A 904 34.33 -21.52 32.67
C ALA A 904 35.16 -21.73 33.94
N ALA A 905 36.40 -21.24 33.97
CA ALA A 905 37.24 -21.21 35.16
C ALA A 905 36.76 -20.09 36.09
N GLY A 906 36.40 -20.46 37.32
CA GLY A 906 35.95 -19.54 38.38
C GLY A 906 37.04 -18.59 38.85
N THR A 907 37.47 -17.67 37.98
CA THR A 907 38.07 -16.42 38.42
C THR A 907 36.91 -15.61 39.00
N GLY A 908 37.04 -15.15 40.24
CA GLY A 908 36.02 -14.36 40.93
C GLY A 908 35.84 -12.96 40.32
N ALA A 909 35.77 -12.84 39.00
CA ALA A 909 35.35 -11.63 38.33
C ALA A 909 33.89 -11.37 38.75
N SER A 910 33.71 -10.34 39.58
CA SER A 910 32.42 -10.00 40.17
C SER A 910 31.43 -9.37 39.17
N MET A 911 31.82 -9.22 37.90
CA MET A 911 31.14 -8.37 36.93
C MET A 911 31.38 -8.83 35.49
N ASP A 912 30.34 -8.75 34.65
CA ASP A 912 30.45 -8.97 33.21
C ASP A 912 31.23 -7.81 32.58
N ALA A 913 32.21 -8.12 31.72
CA ALA A 913 33.10 -7.12 31.13
C ALA A 913 33.18 -7.29 29.61
N LEU A 914 33.41 -6.17 28.92
CA LEU A 914 33.71 -6.16 27.50
C LEU A 914 35.05 -6.84 27.24
N VAL A 915 35.08 -7.76 26.28
CA VAL A 915 36.30 -8.38 25.77
C VAL A 915 36.68 -7.68 24.45
N ASP A 916 37.90 -7.21 24.34
CA ASP A 916 38.42 -6.54 23.14
C ASP A 916 39.78 -7.15 22.80
N VAL A 917 39.82 -7.93 21.72
CA VAL A 917 40.99 -8.73 21.34
C VAL A 917 41.33 -8.55 19.86
N PRO A 918 42.63 -8.53 19.51
CA PRO A 918 43.04 -8.56 18.10
C PRO A 918 42.61 -9.88 17.45
N LEU A 919 42.18 -9.83 16.20
CA LEU A 919 41.77 -11.00 15.42
C LEU A 919 42.29 -10.88 13.99
N GLY A 920 43.44 -11.49 13.71
CA GLY A 920 44.13 -11.32 12.43
C GLY A 920 44.56 -9.85 12.22
N LYS A 921 44.21 -9.27 11.08
CA LYS A 921 44.39 -7.82 10.83
C LYS A 921 43.33 -6.96 11.51
N GLY A 922 42.19 -7.57 11.87
CA GLY A 922 41.05 -6.90 12.47
C GLY A 922 41.01 -7.09 13.98
N ARG A 923 39.81 -6.95 14.54
CA ARG A 923 39.57 -7.08 15.99
C ARG A 923 38.17 -7.61 16.28
N LEU A 924 38.04 -8.29 17.41
CA LEU A 924 36.78 -8.73 17.98
C LEU A 924 36.52 -7.98 19.28
N ILE A 925 35.42 -7.24 19.32
CA ILE A 925 34.84 -6.64 20.51
C ILE A 925 33.60 -7.47 20.86
N TRP A 926 33.54 -8.00 22.08
CA TRP A 926 32.48 -8.89 22.49
C TRP A 926 31.94 -8.57 23.88
N SER A 927 30.63 -8.39 23.96
CA SER A 927 29.90 -8.33 25.24
C SER A 927 29.22 -9.69 25.50
N PRO A 928 29.45 -10.34 26.66
CA PRO A 928 28.76 -11.58 26.99
C PRO A 928 27.25 -11.40 27.21
N LEU A 929 26.80 -10.18 27.51
CA LEU A 929 25.39 -9.85 27.72
C LEU A 929 24.70 -9.52 26.38
N PRO A 930 23.48 -10.03 26.13
CA PRO A 930 22.68 -9.69 24.95
C PRO A 930 22.04 -8.30 25.12
N LEU A 931 22.82 -7.26 24.86
CA LEU A 931 22.47 -5.90 25.26
C LEU A 931 21.22 -5.37 24.57
N GLU A 932 21.00 -5.63 23.29
CA GLU A 932 19.85 -5.08 22.57
C GLU A 932 18.51 -5.57 23.14
N LEU A 933 18.49 -6.70 23.85
CA LEU A 933 17.31 -7.27 24.49
C LEU A 933 17.08 -6.77 25.93
N ASN A 934 17.91 -5.85 26.43
CA ASN A 934 17.79 -5.28 27.77
C ASN A 934 16.69 -4.18 27.82
N GLY A 935 16.62 -3.34 28.85
CA GLY A 935 15.63 -2.26 29.02
C GLY A 935 16.22 -0.85 29.06
N ARG A 936 17.54 -0.70 28.90
CA ARG A 936 18.26 0.58 28.97
C ARG A 936 19.07 0.83 27.70
N ASP A 937 19.02 2.05 27.20
CA ASP A 937 19.70 2.44 25.96
C ASP A 937 21.15 2.90 26.19
N GLU A 938 21.44 3.51 27.35
CA GLU A 938 22.78 4.01 27.71
C GLU A 938 23.91 2.97 27.50
N PRO A 939 23.79 1.70 27.96
CA PRO A 939 24.84 0.71 27.74
C PRO A 939 25.10 0.38 26.27
N ILE A 940 24.04 0.37 25.44
CA ILE A 940 24.15 0.09 24.02
C ILE A 940 24.80 1.26 23.30
N LEU A 941 24.35 2.49 23.59
CA LEU A 941 24.91 3.72 23.00
C LEU A 941 26.40 3.87 23.32
N GLU A 942 26.81 3.60 24.56
CA GLU A 942 28.22 3.66 24.95
C GLU A 942 29.06 2.59 24.23
N LEU A 943 28.54 1.36 24.13
CA LEU A 943 29.23 0.28 23.43
C LEU A 943 29.36 0.56 21.92
N TYR A 944 28.32 1.05 21.27
CA TYR A 944 28.36 1.38 19.84
C TYR A 944 29.30 2.55 19.56
N ARG A 945 29.35 3.57 20.42
CA ARG A 945 30.37 4.63 20.33
C ARG A 945 31.78 4.08 20.48
N TYR A 946 31.99 3.18 21.44
CA TYR A 946 33.29 2.53 21.65
C TYR A 946 33.72 1.75 20.41
N ALA A 947 32.84 0.93 19.84
CA ALA A 947 33.13 0.14 18.65
C ALA A 947 33.34 0.99 17.38
N ALA A 948 32.54 2.04 17.18
CA ALA A 948 32.70 2.97 16.07
C ALA A 948 34.04 3.71 16.13
N ALA A 949 34.44 4.19 17.32
CA ALA A 949 35.74 4.82 17.52
C ALA A 949 36.90 3.82 17.30
N ALA A 950 36.76 2.60 17.83
CA ALA A 950 37.71 1.51 17.64
C ALA A 950 37.92 1.11 16.17
N ALA A 951 36.89 1.29 15.34
CA ALA A 951 36.88 0.99 13.91
C ALA A 951 37.30 2.19 13.03
N GLY A 952 37.46 3.39 13.59
CA GLY A 952 37.74 4.60 12.80
C GLY A 952 36.58 5.00 11.88
N VAL A 953 35.34 4.81 12.35
CA VAL A 953 34.14 5.29 11.65
C VAL A 953 34.01 6.80 11.85
N GLU A 954 33.89 7.53 10.75
CA GLU A 954 33.67 8.97 10.75
C GLU A 954 32.17 9.29 10.67
N ARG A 955 31.78 10.49 11.12
CA ARG A 955 30.39 10.94 11.03
C ARG A 955 30.14 11.57 9.67
N GLU A 956 29.00 11.29 9.06
CA GLU A 956 28.58 11.94 7.80
C GLU A 956 28.26 13.43 8.00
N LEU A 957 27.71 13.79 9.16
CA LEU A 957 27.30 15.15 9.52
C LEU A 957 27.75 15.49 10.95
N GLU A 958 28.21 16.74 11.13
CA GLU A 958 28.39 17.34 12.46
C GLU A 958 27.10 18.08 12.83
N TRP A 959 26.38 17.59 13.83
CA TRP A 959 25.15 18.22 14.31
C TRP A 959 25.48 19.35 15.30
N LEU A 960 25.16 20.58 14.91
CA LEU A 960 25.36 21.78 15.72
C LEU A 960 24.12 22.14 16.55
N ALA A 961 22.92 21.78 16.06
CA ALA A 961 21.66 21.91 16.77
C ALA A 961 20.64 20.82 16.35
N GLY A 962 19.74 20.45 17.27
CA GLY A 962 18.60 19.54 17.02
C GLY A 962 18.94 18.04 16.96
N GLY A 963 20.21 17.66 16.94
CA GLY A 963 20.63 16.26 16.79
C GLY A 963 20.36 15.37 18.02
N ASP A 964 20.22 15.95 19.20
CA ASP A 964 19.91 15.30 20.47
C ASP A 964 18.40 15.15 20.74
N LEU A 965 17.56 15.71 19.87
CA LEU A 965 16.11 15.61 20.00
C LEU A 965 15.63 14.19 19.64
N PRO A 966 14.78 13.57 20.47
CA PRO A 966 14.25 12.24 20.19
C PRO A 966 13.34 12.27 18.95
N GLY A 967 13.44 11.25 18.10
CA GLY A 967 12.64 11.15 16.89
C GLY A 967 13.07 12.06 15.73
N VAL A 968 14.10 12.91 15.92
CA VAL A 968 14.71 13.65 14.80
C VAL A 968 15.72 12.74 14.11
N TYR A 969 15.41 12.36 12.86
CA TYR A 969 16.32 11.61 11.99
C TYR A 969 16.96 12.55 10.98
N GLY A 970 18.22 12.29 10.63
CA GLY A 970 18.88 13.03 9.55
C GLY A 970 20.15 12.35 9.08
N ARG A 971 20.40 12.37 7.76
CA ARG A 971 21.64 11.85 7.18
C ARG A 971 21.97 12.47 5.82
N LYS A 972 23.17 12.14 5.33
CA LYS A 972 23.67 12.50 3.99
C LYS A 972 23.86 11.23 3.16
N LEU A 973 23.42 11.24 1.91
CA LEU A 973 23.78 10.22 0.93
C LEU A 973 24.74 10.84 -0.08
N SER A 974 25.99 10.38 -0.09
CA SER A 974 27.02 10.83 -1.03
C SER A 974 26.91 10.07 -2.36
N PHE A 975 26.95 10.81 -3.46
CA PHE A 975 26.97 10.30 -4.82
C PHE A 975 28.20 10.83 -5.55
N LYS A 976 28.45 10.31 -6.75
CA LYS A 976 29.59 10.75 -7.57
C LYS A 976 29.65 12.27 -7.71
N ASP A 977 28.55 12.94 -8.06
CA ASP A 977 28.54 14.36 -8.44
C ASP A 977 27.89 15.30 -7.41
N GLY A 978 27.55 14.82 -6.22
CA GLY A 978 26.92 15.63 -5.18
C GLY A 978 26.40 14.81 -4.00
N SER A 979 25.44 15.35 -3.26
CA SER A 979 24.84 14.67 -2.11
C SER A 979 23.35 14.99 -1.93
N LEU A 980 22.61 14.02 -1.41
CA LEU A 980 21.23 14.18 -0.97
C LEU A 980 21.21 14.24 0.57
N TYR A 981 20.58 15.25 1.14
CA TYR A 981 20.36 15.36 2.58
C TYR A 981 18.89 15.11 2.87
N VAL A 982 18.62 14.28 3.87
CA VAL A 982 17.26 13.86 4.25
C VAL A 982 17.11 13.97 5.75
N PHE A 983 16.12 14.74 6.20
CA PHE A 983 15.76 14.93 7.59
C PHE A 983 14.28 14.63 7.78
N VAL A 984 13.95 13.94 8.87
CA VAL A 984 12.59 13.51 9.18
C VAL A 984 12.31 13.76 10.66
N SER A 985 11.14 14.35 10.95
CA SER A 985 10.68 14.57 12.32
C SER A 985 9.60 13.56 12.68
N GLU A 986 9.90 12.72 13.67
CA GLU A 986 8.88 12.03 14.48
C GLU A 986 8.61 12.80 15.79
N TYR A 987 9.18 14.00 15.90
CA TYR A 987 9.09 14.85 17.07
C TYR A 987 7.79 15.67 17.04
N GLY A 988 7.15 15.81 18.19
CA GLY A 988 5.85 16.49 18.34
C GLY A 988 5.90 18.02 18.27
N TRP A 989 7.06 18.60 17.95
CA TRP A 989 7.28 20.04 17.89
C TRP A 989 8.20 20.39 16.73
N ASP A 990 8.08 21.61 16.22
CA ASP A 990 9.04 22.17 15.27
C ASP A 990 10.41 22.30 15.94
N ALA A 991 11.45 21.90 15.22
CA ALA A 991 12.81 21.88 15.75
C ALA A 991 13.76 22.68 14.85
N PRO A 992 14.54 23.63 15.40
CA PRO A 992 15.65 24.20 14.66
C PRO A 992 16.75 23.15 14.51
N VAL A 993 17.14 22.87 13.27
CA VAL A 993 18.23 21.95 12.94
C VAL A 993 19.36 22.75 12.31
N GLN A 994 20.58 22.47 12.78
CA GLN A 994 21.80 23.01 12.19
C GLN A 994 22.81 21.88 12.05
N VAL A 995 23.28 21.65 10.84
CA VAL A 995 24.26 20.60 10.53
C VAL A 995 25.39 21.16 9.67
N LYS A 996 26.60 20.65 9.90
CA LYS A 996 27.77 20.92 9.08
C LYS A 996 28.18 19.66 8.35
N ASP A 997 28.42 19.79 7.05
CA ASP A 997 29.03 18.73 6.25
C ASP A 997 30.56 18.78 6.41
N PRO A 998 31.21 17.78 7.02
CA PRO A 998 32.66 17.81 7.23
C PRO A 998 33.48 17.78 5.92
N GLN A 999 32.90 17.28 4.83
CA GLN A 999 33.61 17.15 3.54
C GLN A 999 33.67 18.48 2.79
N THR A 1000 32.58 19.24 2.78
CA THR A 1000 32.48 20.53 2.06
C THR A 1000 32.73 21.73 2.97
N GLY A 1001 32.50 21.58 4.27
CA GLY A 1001 32.56 22.65 5.26
C GLY A 1001 31.26 23.47 5.37
N ALA A 1002 30.29 23.27 4.48
CA ALA A 1002 29.03 24.00 4.44
C ALA A 1002 28.18 23.73 5.69
N VAL A 1003 27.55 24.78 6.21
CA VAL A 1003 26.60 24.69 7.34
C VAL A 1003 25.19 24.96 6.83
N TYR A 1004 24.28 24.03 7.06
CA TYR A 1004 22.87 24.16 6.69
C TYR A 1004 22.02 24.37 7.95
N SER A 1005 21.17 25.39 7.94
CA SER A 1005 20.24 25.71 9.02
C SER A 1005 18.80 25.81 8.50
N PHE A 1006 17.86 25.13 9.16
CA PHE A 1006 16.44 25.12 8.77
C PHE A 1006 15.55 24.75 9.96
N THR A 1007 14.25 25.02 9.84
CA THR A 1007 13.25 24.49 10.77
C THR A 1007 12.72 23.17 10.22
N LEU A 1008 12.83 22.12 11.03
CA LEU A 1008 12.19 20.84 10.77
C LEU A 1008 10.85 20.80 11.49
N GLU A 1009 9.76 21.01 10.75
CA GLU A 1009 8.39 21.00 11.28
C GLU A 1009 8.00 19.65 11.89
N SER A 1010 7.11 19.67 12.89
CA SER A 1010 6.58 18.45 13.51
C SER A 1010 5.92 17.53 12.48
N ASP A 1011 6.24 16.23 12.52
CA ASP A 1011 5.69 15.19 11.63
C ASP A 1011 5.98 15.42 10.12
N ARG A 1012 6.94 16.29 9.78
CA ARG A 1012 7.34 16.60 8.39
C ARG A 1012 8.78 16.14 8.08
N SER A 1013 9.18 16.34 6.82
CA SER A 1013 10.53 16.07 6.35
C SER A 1013 11.16 17.28 5.65
N VAL A 1014 12.49 17.39 5.68
CA VAL A 1014 13.27 18.36 4.89
C VAL A 1014 14.26 17.57 4.03
N LEU A 1015 14.21 17.78 2.71
CA LEU A 1015 15.12 17.15 1.76
C LEU A 1015 15.71 18.20 0.84
N PHE A 1016 17.00 18.07 0.53
CA PHE A 1016 17.66 18.92 -0.45
C PHE A 1016 18.87 18.22 -1.07
N ALA A 1017 19.18 18.60 -2.31
CA ALA A 1017 20.38 18.14 -3.02
C ALA A 1017 21.43 19.26 -3.04
N ALA A 1018 22.70 18.90 -2.90
CA ALA A 1018 23.82 19.81 -3.07
C ALA A 1018 24.87 19.25 -4.03
N ASP A 1019 25.61 20.13 -4.69
CA ASP A 1019 26.77 19.75 -5.50
C ASP A 1019 28.01 19.40 -4.64
N ARG A 1020 29.12 19.05 -5.29
CA ARG A 1020 30.38 18.69 -4.62
C ARG A 1020 30.98 19.81 -3.76
N GLU A 1021 30.59 21.06 -4.00
CA GLU A 1021 31.05 22.21 -3.22
C GLU A 1021 30.10 22.54 -2.05
N GLY A 1022 29.00 21.79 -1.88
CA GLY A 1022 28.01 22.02 -0.84
C GLY A 1022 27.01 23.12 -1.17
N ARG A 1023 26.86 23.51 -2.44
CA ARG A 1023 25.84 24.49 -2.84
C ARG A 1023 24.53 23.75 -3.12
N ILE A 1024 23.44 24.23 -2.53
CA ILE A 1024 22.11 23.66 -2.74
C ILE A 1024 21.71 23.83 -4.21
N THR A 1025 21.28 22.72 -4.83
CA THR A 1025 20.83 22.65 -6.22
C THR A 1025 19.32 22.44 -6.35
N ALA A 1026 18.69 21.83 -5.35
CA ALA A 1026 17.24 21.65 -5.28
C ALA A 1026 16.78 21.44 -3.83
N VAL A 1027 15.56 21.89 -3.52
CA VAL A 1027 14.91 21.73 -2.22
C VAL A 1027 13.55 21.06 -2.43
N TYR A 1028 13.20 20.09 -1.59
CA TYR A 1028 11.88 19.50 -1.53
C TYR A 1028 10.92 20.47 -0.85
N ARG A 1029 9.81 20.82 -1.52
CA ARG A 1029 8.84 21.85 -1.11
C ARG A 1029 9.50 23.24 -0.90
N PRO A 1030 10.10 23.83 -1.95
CA PRO A 1030 10.85 25.10 -1.83
C PRO A 1030 9.98 26.30 -1.40
N ASP A 1031 8.66 26.21 -1.55
CA ASP A 1031 7.72 27.25 -1.12
C ASP A 1031 7.36 27.13 0.39
N GLU A 1032 7.66 25.98 1.02
CA GLU A 1032 7.39 25.70 2.44
C GLU A 1032 8.69 25.60 3.27
N VAL A 1033 9.82 25.31 2.63
CA VAL A 1033 11.10 25.02 3.29
C VAL A 1033 12.16 26.05 2.91
N ASP A 1034 12.62 26.81 3.90
CA ASP A 1034 13.77 27.72 3.79
C ASP A 1034 15.02 27.09 4.42
N ILE A 1035 16.14 27.13 3.69
CA ILE A 1035 17.42 26.57 4.13
C ILE A 1035 18.51 27.64 4.00
N GLN A 1036 19.08 28.03 5.13
CA GLN A 1036 20.19 28.97 5.20
C GLN A 1036 21.52 28.22 5.07
N VAL A 1037 22.45 28.76 4.28
CA VAL A 1037 23.77 28.17 4.03
C VAL A 1037 24.86 29.15 4.44
N ASP A 1038 25.74 28.73 5.34
CA ASP A 1038 26.93 29.48 5.80
C ASP A 1038 28.24 28.80 5.40
#